data_AF-A0A8J4TKS4-F1
#
_entry.id   AF-A0A8J4TKS4-F1
#
_cell.length_a   1.000
_cell.length_b   1.000
_cell.length_c   1.000
_cell.angle_alpha   90.00
_cell.angle_beta   90.00
_cell.angle_gamma   90.00
#
_symmetry.space_group_name_H-M   'P 1'
#
loop_
_entity.id
_entity.type
_entity.pdbx_description
1 polymer ?
#
loop_
_entity_poly.entity_id
_entity_poly.type
_entity_poly.pdbx_seq_one_letter_code
_entity_poly.pdbx_strand_id
1 'polypeptide(L)'
;VTIEETYSRAITKLAKSASNFSQLGTFAPVWDVFKVSTEKQAGCHMDLVRKLQDLIKEVQKYAEEQTKAHKKTKEEVAPTLEAVQNIQSVSQALQKSKENYNSKTLEQERMRKEGSTQRDLDKAGVKVKKAREVYKSYVEKYASTKAEFEHKMTETAQKFQDIEENHVMQMKEIIKSYCHLIEDTHKQTGEVQKEFVNNMENTSVESLLQKLAESKGTGRERPGPIDFEECNVSLTTEVNLQKPKLLDSDEEEERRKFHVEIKPVQPNSGTQQHKANIDELKASIGNLTLSPSATVHMRRNQSSDELGRSRTQQISFTDRMTSNDLLSLDPFGPSLSGATASISSSVPPSNRPTTPLGTAAIVPPPRPSSRPKMLAGKMTGINEIARPFSPSMATNASPLPTAPLARAESSSSLSSNASLSASNTPTIGTSRGPSPVTLGSQDSLPIAVAFTESVNAYFKGADPKKCIVKITGDMTLSFPSGIIKIFTSSSSPAVLSFRLKNTSKLEQILPNQHLLHSDSSQNDTNTKDFWMNMPALIAYLRKTSEQNPTSSYYNVDILKYQVCSNGVQSTPLNLAVYWKCAESTTDLRVDYHYNPEAMQPPGPLCSVQFLVPVSGGVTNMHSLPSGIWNADQSKSLWKLNDLSEKSENEGSGSLRAKFDLSDGPSIPATLAVQFFSESSTLSGVEMELVGSGYRLSLSKKRLVSVEFKGR
;
A
#
# COMPACT_ATOMS: atom_id res chain seq x y z
N VAL A 1 12.91 9.20 6.18
CA VAL A 1 13.16 10.56 5.67
C VAL A 1 11.89 11.41 5.70
N THR A 2 11.02 11.43 4.68
CA THR A 2 9.93 12.44 4.57
C THR A 2 8.95 12.51 5.75
N ILE A 3 8.60 11.37 6.35
CA ILE A 3 7.78 11.31 7.57
C ILE A 3 8.51 12.01 8.72
N GLU A 4 9.76 11.60 8.99
CA GLU A 4 10.63 12.13 10.04
C GLU A 4 10.89 13.64 9.88
N GLU A 5 11.10 14.09 8.64
CA GLU A 5 11.29 15.49 8.31
C GLU A 5 10.01 16.31 8.54
N THR A 6 8.84 15.75 8.20
CA THR A 6 7.54 16.36 8.48
C THR A 6 7.29 16.45 9.98
N TYR A 7 7.68 15.42 10.74
CA TYR A 7 7.56 15.38 12.20
C TYR A 7 8.48 16.38 12.89
N SER A 8 9.78 16.41 12.54
CA SER A 8 10.72 17.43 13.02
C SER A 8 10.22 18.84 12.71
N ARG A 9 9.81 19.13 11.46
CA ARG A 9 9.24 20.43 11.07
C ARG A 9 7.94 20.78 11.82
N ALA A 10 7.16 19.79 12.27
CA ALA A 10 5.99 20.02 13.12
C ALA A 10 6.38 20.36 14.57
N ILE A 11 7.38 19.68 15.13
CA ILE A 11 7.93 19.99 16.46
C ILE A 11 8.59 21.38 16.47
N THR A 12 9.33 21.76 15.43
CA THR A 12 9.85 23.14 15.28
C THR A 12 8.74 24.20 15.23
N LYS A 13 7.57 23.87 14.66
CA LYS A 13 6.40 24.77 14.71
C LYS A 13 5.83 24.87 16.12
N LEU A 14 5.75 23.76 16.86
CA LEU A 14 5.31 23.74 18.26
C LEU A 14 6.21 24.60 19.16
N ALA A 15 7.53 24.51 19.02
CA ALA A 15 8.48 25.38 19.72
C ALA A 15 8.25 26.87 19.42
N LYS A 16 8.01 27.22 18.14
CA LYS A 16 7.68 28.60 17.74
C LYS A 16 6.31 29.06 18.22
N SER A 17 5.35 28.15 18.40
CA SER A 17 4.09 28.44 19.10
C SER A 17 4.32 28.67 20.59
N ALA A 18 5.26 27.96 21.24
CA ALA A 18 5.62 28.20 22.64
C ALA A 18 6.12 29.63 22.87
N SER A 19 6.97 30.16 21.98
CA SER A 19 7.46 31.56 22.08
C SER A 19 6.39 32.65 21.89
N ASN A 20 5.19 32.30 21.42
CA ASN A 20 4.07 33.23 21.23
C ASN A 20 3.15 33.34 22.47
N PHE A 21 3.31 32.47 23.48
CA PHE A 21 2.64 32.65 24.77
C PHE A 21 3.33 33.77 25.59
N SER A 22 2.65 34.28 26.62
CA SER A 22 3.12 35.44 27.37
C SER A 22 4.52 35.23 27.96
N GLN A 23 5.49 35.99 27.42
CA GLN A 23 6.83 36.16 28.00
C GLN A 23 6.81 37.11 29.23
N LEU A 24 5.64 37.67 29.54
CA LEU A 24 5.38 38.50 30.72
C LEU A 24 4.73 37.65 31.83
N GLY A 25 5.23 37.81 33.05
CA GLY A 25 4.71 37.15 34.26
C GLY A 25 5.54 35.95 34.74
N THR A 26 5.25 35.51 35.96
CA THR A 26 6.00 34.52 36.76
C THR A 26 6.24 33.17 36.07
N PHE A 27 5.44 32.81 35.07
CA PHE A 27 5.52 31.54 34.36
C PHE A 27 6.42 31.57 33.12
N ALA A 28 6.94 32.74 32.70
CA ALA A 28 7.76 32.88 31.50
C ALA A 28 8.99 31.93 31.42
N PRO A 29 9.72 31.63 32.53
CA PRO A 29 10.82 30.66 32.49
C PRO A 29 10.39 29.24 32.11
N VAL A 30 9.16 28.84 32.45
CA VAL A 30 8.61 27.52 32.12
C VAL A 30 8.35 27.41 30.62
N TRP A 31 7.87 28.49 29.99
CA TRP A 31 7.70 28.53 28.53
C TRP A 31 9.03 28.42 27.78
N ASP A 32 10.11 29.01 28.27
CA ASP A 32 11.43 28.86 27.64
C ASP A 32 12.03 27.47 27.86
N VAL A 33 11.89 26.86 29.05
CA VAL A 33 12.26 25.45 29.28
C VAL A 33 11.51 24.51 28.31
N PHE A 34 10.21 24.69 28.16
CA PHE A 34 9.40 23.91 27.21
C PHE A 34 9.82 24.14 25.76
N LYS A 35 10.06 25.40 25.36
CA LYS A 35 10.57 25.76 24.03
C LYS A 35 11.91 25.10 23.74
N VAL A 36 12.92 25.29 24.60
CA VAL A 36 14.29 24.78 24.40
C VAL A 36 14.30 23.25 24.33
N SER A 37 13.52 22.56 25.17
CA SER A 37 13.34 21.10 25.05
C SER A 37 12.72 20.71 23.71
N THR A 38 11.67 21.41 23.28
CA THR A 38 10.98 21.15 22.00
C THR A 38 11.91 21.42 20.79
N GLU A 39 12.79 22.43 20.88
CA GLU A 39 13.83 22.70 19.88
C GLU A 39 14.89 21.60 19.83
N LYS A 40 15.38 21.13 20.99
CA LYS A 40 16.30 19.98 21.08
C LYS A 40 15.68 18.71 20.48
N GLN A 41 14.42 18.41 20.81
CA GLN A 41 13.70 17.25 20.29
C GLN A 41 13.55 17.33 18.76
N ALA A 42 13.17 18.50 18.21
CA ALA A 42 13.13 18.70 16.77
C ALA A 42 14.51 18.48 16.11
N GLY A 43 15.58 18.86 16.81
CA GLY A 43 16.98 18.60 16.46
C GLY A 43 17.26 17.11 16.26
N CYS A 44 17.00 16.26 17.25
CA CYS A 44 17.22 14.81 17.18
C CYS A 44 16.55 14.17 15.95
N HIS A 45 15.29 14.54 15.67
CA HIS A 45 14.57 14.05 14.50
C HIS A 45 15.17 14.59 13.17
N MET A 46 15.72 15.82 13.14
CA MET A 46 16.42 16.37 11.98
C MET A 46 17.83 15.78 11.77
N ASP A 47 18.52 15.39 12.85
CA ASP A 47 19.77 14.62 12.79
C ASP A 47 19.53 13.24 12.18
N LEU A 48 18.45 12.55 12.59
CA LEU A 48 18.02 11.30 11.98
C LEU A 48 17.65 11.46 10.50
N VAL A 49 16.98 12.55 10.10
CA VAL A 49 16.71 12.85 8.68
C VAL A 49 18.00 12.90 7.86
N ARG A 50 19.04 13.59 8.33
CA ARG A 50 20.35 13.66 7.66
C ARG A 50 21.04 12.29 7.62
N LYS A 51 21.16 11.61 8.76
CA LYS A 51 21.72 10.26 8.88
C LYS A 51 21.06 9.26 7.91
N LEU A 52 19.73 9.29 7.79
CA LEU A 52 18.97 8.45 6.84
C LEU A 52 19.17 8.84 5.38
N GLN A 53 19.38 10.14 5.07
CA GLN A 53 19.72 10.57 3.72
C GLN A 53 21.12 10.09 3.31
N ASP A 54 22.09 10.08 4.23
CA ASP A 54 23.44 9.57 3.98
C ASP A 54 23.44 8.05 3.78
N LEU A 55 22.68 7.29 4.58
CA LEU A 55 22.50 5.84 4.38
C LEU A 55 21.84 5.52 3.02
N ILE A 56 20.93 6.36 2.52
CA ILE A 56 20.35 6.21 1.17
C ILE A 56 21.42 6.42 0.08
N LYS A 57 22.36 7.37 0.25
CA LYS A 57 23.49 7.54 -0.67
C LYS A 57 24.41 6.31 -0.66
N GLU A 58 24.61 5.68 0.49
CA GLU A 58 25.38 4.44 0.61
C GLU A 58 24.72 3.30 -0.17
N VAL A 59 23.40 3.09 -0.03
CA VAL A 59 22.63 2.13 -0.84
C VAL A 59 22.77 2.39 -2.34
N GLN A 60 22.63 3.66 -2.76
CA GLN A 60 22.72 4.05 -4.17
C GLN A 60 24.13 3.81 -4.74
N LYS A 61 25.17 4.22 -4.01
CA LYS A 61 26.58 3.97 -4.35
C LYS A 61 26.85 2.46 -4.49
N TYR A 62 26.38 1.67 -3.52
CA TYR A 62 26.58 0.22 -3.53
C TYR A 62 25.85 -0.45 -4.71
N ALA A 63 24.65 0.00 -5.09
CA ALA A 63 23.95 -0.51 -6.27
C ALA A 63 24.70 -0.22 -7.59
N GLU A 64 25.38 0.92 -7.70
CA GLU A 64 26.29 1.17 -8.83
C GLU A 64 27.51 0.24 -8.80
N GLU A 65 28.10 0.02 -7.62
CA GLU A 65 29.27 -0.86 -7.44
C GLU A 65 28.92 -2.32 -7.77
N GLN A 66 27.75 -2.81 -7.34
CA GLN A 66 27.20 -4.10 -7.75
C GLN A 66 27.02 -4.18 -9.27
N THR A 67 26.46 -3.15 -9.90
CA THR A 67 26.28 -3.11 -11.37
C THR A 67 27.62 -3.17 -12.12
N LYS A 68 28.65 -2.47 -11.62
CA LYS A 68 30.02 -2.49 -12.15
C LYS A 68 30.66 -3.87 -11.96
N ALA A 69 30.50 -4.49 -10.79
CA ALA A 69 30.99 -5.84 -10.50
C ALA A 69 30.32 -6.90 -11.38
N HIS A 70 29.00 -6.87 -11.55
CA HIS A 70 28.27 -7.80 -12.42
C HIS A 70 28.75 -7.71 -13.88
N LYS A 71 29.02 -6.50 -14.40
CA LYS A 71 29.60 -6.33 -15.75
C LYS A 71 30.99 -6.95 -15.85
N LYS A 72 31.89 -6.64 -14.90
CA LYS A 72 33.25 -7.17 -14.86
C LYS A 72 33.26 -8.70 -14.81
N THR A 73 32.47 -9.30 -13.92
CA THR A 73 32.40 -10.76 -13.79
C THR A 73 31.82 -11.42 -15.04
N LYS A 74 30.82 -10.83 -15.69
CA LYS A 74 30.28 -11.33 -16.97
C LYS A 74 31.35 -11.40 -18.07
N GLU A 75 32.27 -10.45 -18.10
CA GLU A 75 33.41 -10.43 -19.04
C GLU A 75 34.45 -11.51 -18.66
N GLU A 76 34.75 -11.69 -17.37
CA GLU A 76 35.68 -12.72 -16.88
C GLU A 76 35.20 -14.18 -17.09
N VAL A 77 33.90 -14.45 -16.94
CA VAL A 77 33.34 -15.82 -17.07
C VAL A 77 32.89 -16.18 -18.48
N ALA A 78 33.05 -15.26 -19.46
CA ALA A 78 32.67 -15.51 -20.85
C ALA A 78 33.31 -16.78 -21.48
N PRO A 79 34.59 -17.12 -21.23
CA PRO A 79 35.22 -18.34 -21.79
C PRO A 79 34.57 -19.65 -21.32
N THR A 80 33.82 -19.65 -20.22
CA THR A 80 33.13 -20.86 -19.72
C THR A 80 32.06 -21.34 -20.71
N LEU A 81 31.47 -20.44 -21.51
CA LEU A 81 30.55 -20.81 -22.59
C LEU A 81 31.28 -21.58 -23.71
N GLU A 82 32.51 -21.20 -24.03
CA GLU A 82 33.34 -21.88 -25.04
C GLU A 82 33.73 -23.29 -24.55
N ALA A 83 34.10 -23.42 -23.26
CA ALA A 83 34.38 -24.72 -22.65
C ALA A 83 33.14 -25.66 -22.67
N VAL A 84 31.94 -25.13 -22.42
CA VAL A 84 30.67 -25.88 -22.54
C VAL A 84 30.43 -26.35 -23.98
N GLN A 85 30.65 -25.49 -24.98
CA GLN A 85 30.48 -25.87 -26.38
C GLN A 85 31.54 -26.89 -26.84
N ASN A 86 32.78 -26.75 -26.38
CA ASN A 86 33.89 -27.66 -26.67
C ASN A 86 33.60 -29.07 -26.11
N ILE A 87 33.21 -29.20 -24.83
CA ILE A 87 32.91 -30.52 -24.24
C ILE A 87 31.69 -31.19 -24.90
N GLN A 88 30.66 -30.43 -25.31
CA GLN A 88 29.54 -30.96 -26.10
C GLN A 88 30.00 -31.48 -27.47
N SER A 89 30.78 -30.70 -28.20
CA SER A 89 31.32 -31.08 -29.52
C SER A 89 32.20 -32.33 -29.46
N VAL A 90 33.14 -32.37 -28.50
CA VAL A 90 34.03 -33.52 -28.29
C VAL A 90 33.25 -34.76 -27.83
N SER A 91 32.21 -34.61 -27.00
CA SER A 91 31.34 -35.71 -26.58
C SER A 91 30.58 -36.35 -27.76
N GLN A 92 30.03 -35.54 -28.68
CA GLN A 92 29.37 -36.03 -29.89
C GLN A 92 30.36 -36.77 -30.82
N ALA A 93 31.57 -36.22 -31.01
CA ALA A 93 32.62 -36.85 -31.82
C ALA A 93 33.12 -38.17 -31.19
N LEU A 94 33.24 -38.22 -29.86
CA LEU A 94 33.56 -39.41 -29.09
C LEU A 94 32.51 -40.52 -29.31
N GLN A 95 31.23 -40.21 -29.15
CA GLN A 95 30.15 -41.17 -29.36
C GLN A 95 30.14 -41.72 -30.80
N LYS A 96 30.27 -40.84 -31.80
CA LYS A 96 30.33 -41.25 -33.22
C LYS A 96 31.56 -42.12 -33.54
N SER A 97 32.70 -41.87 -32.92
CA SER A 97 33.90 -42.72 -33.10
C SER A 97 33.77 -44.08 -32.39
N LYS A 98 33.12 -44.13 -31.22
CA LYS A 98 32.76 -45.36 -30.49
C LYS A 98 31.83 -46.26 -31.32
N GLU A 99 30.77 -45.69 -31.89
CA GLU A 99 29.82 -46.40 -32.76
C GLU A 99 30.51 -46.97 -34.01
N ASN A 100 31.39 -46.19 -34.65
CA ASN A 100 32.20 -46.66 -35.78
C ASN A 100 33.16 -47.80 -35.39
N TYR A 101 33.83 -47.71 -34.23
CA TYR A 101 34.69 -48.79 -33.73
C TYR A 101 33.88 -50.08 -33.47
N ASN A 102 32.73 -49.97 -32.81
CA ASN A 102 31.83 -51.11 -32.58
C ASN A 102 31.34 -51.72 -33.90
N SER A 103 30.91 -50.90 -34.86
CA SER A 103 30.46 -51.32 -36.19
C SER A 103 31.55 -52.09 -36.94
N LYS A 104 32.79 -51.58 -36.96
CA LYS A 104 33.91 -52.25 -37.66
C LYS A 104 34.33 -53.54 -36.96
N THR A 105 34.24 -53.59 -35.63
CA THR A 105 34.52 -54.81 -34.86
C THR A 105 33.49 -55.90 -35.17
N LEU A 106 32.19 -55.54 -35.23
CA LEU A 106 31.12 -56.45 -35.62
C LEU A 106 31.23 -56.90 -37.10
N GLU A 107 31.65 -56.02 -38.01
CA GLU A 107 31.96 -56.35 -39.41
C GLU A 107 33.07 -57.42 -39.49
N GLN A 108 34.15 -57.29 -38.72
CA GLN A 108 35.24 -58.28 -38.68
C GLN A 108 34.79 -59.63 -38.07
N GLU A 109 34.00 -59.60 -36.98
CA GLU A 109 33.36 -60.77 -36.38
C GLU A 109 32.47 -61.53 -37.38
N ARG A 110 31.66 -60.80 -38.17
CA ARG A 110 30.77 -61.39 -39.18
C ARG A 110 31.56 -62.07 -40.29
N MET A 111 32.53 -61.36 -40.87
CA MET A 111 33.40 -61.89 -41.93
C MET A 111 34.16 -63.16 -41.48
N ARG A 112 34.55 -63.25 -40.21
CA ARG A 112 35.18 -64.44 -39.61
C ARG A 112 34.22 -65.63 -39.49
N LYS A 113 32.95 -65.37 -39.15
CA LYS A 113 31.89 -66.40 -39.06
C LYS A 113 31.41 -66.87 -40.44
N GLU A 114 31.50 -66.00 -41.44
CA GLU A 114 31.11 -66.28 -42.84
C GLU A 114 32.22 -66.95 -43.68
N GLY A 115 33.34 -67.36 -43.07
CA GLY A 115 34.39 -68.12 -43.75
C GLY A 115 35.24 -67.32 -44.75
N SER A 116 35.34 -65.99 -44.57
CA SER A 116 36.10 -65.10 -45.46
C SER A 116 37.59 -65.47 -45.55
N THR A 117 38.24 -65.14 -46.67
CA THR A 117 39.68 -65.42 -46.85
C THR A 117 40.53 -64.73 -45.78
N GLN A 118 41.64 -65.37 -45.38
CA GLN A 118 42.56 -64.80 -44.38
C GLN A 118 43.00 -63.37 -44.74
N ARG A 119 43.29 -63.12 -46.02
CA ARG A 119 43.69 -61.82 -46.55
C ARG A 119 42.65 -60.72 -46.34
N ASP A 120 41.36 -61.08 -46.39
CA ASP A 120 40.25 -60.15 -46.15
C ASP A 120 39.99 -59.94 -44.65
N LEU A 121 40.20 -60.97 -43.82
CA LEU A 121 40.17 -60.87 -42.36
C LEU A 121 41.28 -59.96 -41.82
N ASP A 122 42.49 -60.07 -42.38
CA ASP A 122 43.62 -59.19 -42.04
C ASP A 122 43.32 -57.73 -42.44
N LYS A 123 42.78 -57.54 -43.65
CA LYS A 123 42.34 -56.23 -44.16
C LYS A 123 41.21 -55.62 -43.32
N ALA A 124 40.29 -56.43 -42.80
CA ALA A 124 39.28 -55.98 -41.83
C ALA A 124 39.92 -55.63 -40.48
N GLY A 125 40.86 -56.42 -39.98
CA GLY A 125 41.60 -56.15 -38.74
C GLY A 125 42.37 -54.83 -38.77
N VAL A 126 42.95 -54.45 -39.92
CA VAL A 126 43.57 -53.12 -40.11
C VAL A 126 42.54 -51.99 -40.00
N LYS A 127 41.31 -52.15 -40.53
CA LYS A 127 40.23 -51.16 -40.34
C LYS A 127 39.85 -51.03 -38.86
N VAL A 128 39.69 -52.15 -38.15
CA VAL A 128 39.33 -52.18 -36.72
C VAL A 128 40.42 -51.54 -35.88
N LYS A 129 41.70 -51.85 -36.12
CA LYS A 129 42.83 -51.22 -35.44
C LYS A 129 42.85 -49.71 -35.69
N LYS A 130 42.64 -49.24 -36.92
CA LYS A 130 42.56 -47.80 -37.22
C LYS A 130 41.36 -47.13 -36.52
N ALA A 131 40.20 -47.77 -36.48
CA ALA A 131 39.03 -47.24 -35.76
C ALA A 131 39.25 -47.19 -34.24
N ARG A 132 39.97 -48.17 -33.67
CA ARG A 132 40.34 -48.22 -32.26
C ARG A 132 41.26 -47.07 -31.85
N GLU A 133 42.31 -46.79 -32.61
CA GLU A 133 43.21 -45.68 -32.29
C GLU A 133 42.53 -44.30 -32.45
N VAL A 134 41.60 -44.16 -33.40
CA VAL A 134 40.75 -42.95 -33.52
C VAL A 134 39.79 -42.81 -32.33
N TYR A 135 39.15 -43.89 -31.89
CA TYR A 135 38.31 -43.85 -30.67
C TYR A 135 39.14 -43.50 -29.43
N LYS A 136 40.33 -44.10 -29.28
CA LYS A 136 41.27 -43.83 -28.17
C LYS A 136 41.69 -42.36 -28.11
N SER A 137 42.05 -41.74 -29.24
CA SER A 137 42.43 -40.33 -29.24
C SER A 137 41.26 -39.38 -28.95
N TYR A 138 40.01 -39.76 -29.29
CA TYR A 138 38.83 -39.03 -28.83
C TYR A 138 38.57 -39.22 -27.32
N VAL A 139 38.85 -40.39 -26.72
CA VAL A 139 38.77 -40.59 -25.26
C VAL A 139 39.78 -39.69 -24.54
N GLU A 140 41.02 -39.64 -25.03
CA GLU A 140 42.10 -38.81 -24.47
C GLU A 140 41.76 -37.31 -24.61
N LYS A 141 41.27 -36.88 -25.77
CA LYS A 141 40.80 -35.50 -25.98
C LYS A 141 39.62 -35.15 -25.06
N TYR A 142 38.65 -36.05 -24.93
CA TYR A 142 37.49 -35.85 -24.05
C TYR A 142 37.91 -35.68 -22.59
N ALA A 143 38.87 -36.48 -22.10
CA ALA A 143 39.39 -36.33 -20.74
C ALA A 143 40.03 -34.94 -20.51
N SER A 144 40.81 -34.44 -21.47
CA SER A 144 41.41 -33.09 -21.39
C SER A 144 40.35 -31.98 -21.40
N THR A 145 39.41 -32.02 -22.35
CA THR A 145 38.34 -31.00 -22.45
C THR A 145 37.36 -31.07 -21.26
N LYS A 146 37.16 -32.26 -20.66
CA LYS A 146 36.36 -32.42 -19.44
C LYS A 146 37.01 -31.70 -18.25
N ALA A 147 38.31 -31.87 -18.05
CA ALA A 147 39.03 -31.21 -16.96
C ALA A 147 39.03 -29.67 -17.10
N GLU A 148 39.20 -29.17 -18.33
CA GLU A 148 39.07 -27.74 -18.66
C GLU A 148 37.67 -27.20 -18.34
N PHE A 149 36.62 -27.91 -18.76
CA PHE A 149 35.23 -27.58 -18.45
C PHE A 149 34.95 -27.59 -16.94
N GLU A 150 35.36 -28.64 -16.21
CA GLU A 150 35.14 -28.74 -14.76
C GLU A 150 35.84 -27.61 -14.00
N HIS A 151 37.07 -27.25 -14.38
CA HIS A 151 37.79 -26.12 -13.80
C HIS A 151 37.09 -24.79 -14.07
N LYS A 152 36.71 -24.48 -15.32
CA LYS A 152 36.05 -23.22 -15.68
C LYS A 152 34.64 -23.09 -15.11
N MET A 153 33.89 -24.18 -15.05
CA MET A 153 32.57 -24.21 -14.42
C MET A 153 32.66 -23.97 -12.91
N THR A 154 33.66 -24.56 -12.23
CA THR A 154 33.90 -24.33 -10.80
C THR A 154 34.34 -22.89 -10.51
N GLU A 155 35.27 -22.33 -11.29
CA GLU A 155 35.67 -20.91 -11.16
C GLU A 155 34.48 -19.96 -11.33
N THR A 156 33.61 -20.25 -12.31
CA THR A 156 32.40 -19.46 -12.59
C THR A 156 31.38 -19.55 -11.46
N ALA A 157 31.14 -20.76 -10.93
CA ALA A 157 30.23 -20.97 -9.82
C ALA A 157 30.71 -20.24 -8.55
N GLN A 158 32.00 -20.33 -8.22
CA GLN A 158 32.57 -19.63 -7.08
C GLN A 158 32.42 -18.11 -7.23
N LYS A 159 32.76 -17.53 -8.38
CA LYS A 159 32.61 -16.08 -8.61
C LYS A 159 31.17 -15.59 -8.48
N PHE A 160 30.16 -16.40 -8.84
CA PHE A 160 28.77 -16.05 -8.61
C PHE A 160 28.34 -16.18 -7.14
N GLN A 161 28.85 -17.20 -6.43
CA GLN A 161 28.65 -17.35 -4.99
C GLN A 161 29.26 -16.18 -4.20
N ASP A 162 30.52 -15.82 -4.49
CA ASP A 162 31.25 -14.72 -3.83
C ASP A 162 30.49 -13.38 -3.95
N ILE A 163 29.87 -13.14 -5.12
CA ILE A 163 29.08 -11.92 -5.38
C ILE A 163 27.79 -11.90 -4.57
N GLU A 164 27.05 -13.02 -4.51
CA GLU A 164 25.80 -13.11 -3.77
C GLU A 164 26.04 -13.08 -2.25
N GLU A 165 27.07 -13.77 -1.75
CA GLU A 165 27.46 -13.72 -0.34
C GLU A 165 27.88 -12.31 0.07
N ASN A 166 28.70 -11.62 -0.73
CA ASN A 166 29.07 -10.23 -0.49
C ASN A 166 27.87 -9.27 -0.59
N HIS A 167 26.90 -9.55 -1.49
CA HIS A 167 25.67 -8.78 -1.60
C HIS A 167 24.79 -8.90 -0.36
N VAL A 168 24.51 -10.13 0.08
CA VAL A 168 23.74 -10.42 1.28
C VAL A 168 24.45 -9.87 2.53
N MET A 169 25.79 -9.93 2.58
CA MET A 169 26.58 -9.37 3.69
C MET A 169 26.46 -7.84 3.75
N GLN A 170 26.75 -7.13 2.65
CA GLN A 170 26.73 -5.67 2.62
C GLN A 170 25.32 -5.10 2.85
N MET A 171 24.29 -5.71 2.25
CA MET A 171 22.91 -5.27 2.49
C MET A 171 22.45 -5.51 3.93
N LYS A 172 22.90 -6.59 4.58
CA LYS A 172 22.64 -6.81 6.02
C LYS A 172 23.37 -5.77 6.88
N GLU A 173 24.57 -5.35 6.52
CA GLU A 173 25.29 -4.30 7.27
C GLU A 173 24.60 -2.94 7.17
N ILE A 174 24.17 -2.54 5.98
CA ILE A 174 23.37 -1.32 5.77
C ILE A 174 22.07 -1.36 6.61
N ILE A 175 21.41 -2.52 6.71
CA ILE A 175 20.20 -2.69 7.54
C ILE A 175 20.53 -2.63 9.05
N LYS A 176 21.66 -3.17 9.51
CA LYS A 176 22.12 -2.95 10.91
C LYS A 176 22.36 -1.46 11.18
N SER A 177 23.04 -0.77 10.26
CA SER A 177 23.28 0.67 10.36
C SER A 177 21.96 1.45 10.46
N TYR A 178 20.94 1.10 9.68
CA TYR A 178 19.58 1.65 9.85
C TYR A 178 19.04 1.44 11.28
N CYS A 179 19.10 0.21 11.81
CA CYS A 179 18.62 -0.11 13.16
C CYS A 179 19.38 0.70 14.24
N HIS A 180 20.71 0.73 14.20
CA HIS A 180 21.52 1.49 15.15
C HIS A 180 21.21 3.00 15.10
N LEU A 181 21.03 3.58 13.92
CA LEU A 181 20.68 5.00 13.76
C LEU A 181 19.31 5.35 14.39
N ILE A 182 18.34 4.43 14.29
CA ILE A 182 17.03 4.57 14.94
C ILE A 182 17.17 4.43 16.46
N GLU A 183 17.88 3.40 16.94
CA GLU A 183 18.11 3.19 18.37
C GLU A 183 18.84 4.35 19.05
N ASP A 184 19.90 4.87 18.43
CA ASP A 184 20.66 6.00 18.97
C ASP A 184 19.85 7.30 18.97
N THR A 185 18.99 7.51 17.97
CA THR A 185 18.06 8.65 18.00
C THR A 185 17.02 8.49 19.11
N HIS A 186 16.50 7.28 19.34
CA HIS A 186 15.60 7.04 20.48
C HIS A 186 16.28 7.26 21.84
N LYS A 187 17.57 6.89 21.98
CA LYS A 187 18.37 7.21 23.19
C LYS A 187 18.46 8.73 23.38
N GLN A 188 18.84 9.48 22.35
CA GLN A 188 18.94 10.95 22.38
C GLN A 188 17.61 11.63 22.69
N THR A 189 16.49 11.19 22.10
CA THR A 189 15.15 11.70 22.43
C THR A 189 14.77 11.39 23.88
N GLY A 190 15.18 10.24 24.42
CA GLY A 190 15.01 9.90 25.84
C GLY A 190 15.84 10.79 26.78
N GLU A 191 17.06 11.15 26.39
CA GLU A 191 17.92 12.09 27.13
C GLU A 191 17.30 13.49 27.16
N VAL A 192 16.81 14.01 26.03
CA VAL A 192 16.09 15.30 25.97
C VAL A 192 14.83 15.28 26.85
N GLN A 193 14.05 14.20 26.81
CA GLN A 193 12.86 14.07 27.68
C GLN A 193 13.22 14.01 29.17
N LYS A 194 14.34 13.38 29.53
CA LYS A 194 14.85 13.34 30.92
C LYS A 194 15.35 14.71 31.37
N GLU A 195 16.06 15.43 30.51
CA GLU A 195 16.51 16.80 30.76
C GLU A 195 15.30 17.73 30.98
N PHE A 196 14.25 17.58 30.16
CA PHE A 196 13.01 18.36 30.29
C PHE A 196 12.32 18.15 31.64
N VAL A 197 12.14 16.90 32.09
CA VAL A 197 11.53 16.61 33.40
C VAL A 197 12.35 17.25 34.53
N ASN A 198 13.67 17.07 34.53
CA ASN A 198 14.55 17.71 35.50
C ASN A 198 14.46 19.25 35.46
N ASN A 199 14.42 19.87 34.27
CA ASN A 199 14.33 21.32 34.13
C ASN A 199 12.96 21.85 34.60
N MET A 200 11.88 21.09 34.42
CA MET A 200 10.55 21.40 34.94
C MET A 200 10.50 21.30 36.48
N GLU A 201 11.10 20.27 37.07
CA GLU A 201 11.20 20.10 38.53
C GLU A 201 12.01 21.23 39.19
N ASN A 202 13.13 21.63 38.57
CA ASN A 202 13.95 22.77 39.00
C ASN A 202 13.23 24.13 38.82
N THR A 203 12.16 24.20 38.02
CA THR A 203 11.35 25.40 37.80
C THR A 203 10.07 25.36 38.65
N SER A 204 10.21 24.95 39.91
CA SER A 204 9.12 24.83 40.89
C SER A 204 8.40 26.16 41.16
N VAL A 205 7.15 26.07 41.63
CA VAL A 205 6.33 27.25 41.99
C VAL A 205 7.04 28.15 43.02
N GLU A 206 7.75 27.54 43.97
CA GLU A 206 8.54 28.24 44.98
C GLU A 206 9.75 28.97 44.35
N SER A 207 10.49 28.32 43.46
CA SER A 207 11.63 28.96 42.78
C SER A 207 11.20 30.09 41.84
N LEU A 208 10.01 29.99 41.23
CA LEU A 208 9.41 31.03 40.41
C LEU A 208 8.89 32.22 41.25
N LEU A 209 8.25 31.97 42.39
CA LEU A 209 7.81 33.02 43.31
C LEU A 209 8.99 33.73 43.96
N GLN A 210 10.06 33.01 44.30
CA GLN A 210 11.30 33.61 44.79
C GLN A 210 11.93 34.53 43.73
N LYS A 211 12.06 34.07 42.48
CA LYS A 211 12.56 34.90 41.36
C LYS A 211 11.67 36.11 41.07
N LEU A 212 10.34 36.00 41.25
CA LEU A 212 9.44 37.15 41.17
C LEU A 212 9.71 38.16 42.29
N ALA A 213 9.79 37.69 43.55
CA ALA A 213 10.05 38.53 44.70
C ALA A 213 11.41 39.23 44.61
N GLU A 214 12.45 38.55 44.11
CA GLU A 214 13.78 39.12 43.91
C GLU A 214 13.85 40.09 42.72
N SER A 215 13.05 39.89 41.67
CA SER A 215 13.00 40.80 40.50
C SER A 215 12.03 41.98 40.62
N LYS A 216 11.19 42.00 41.67
CA LYS A 216 10.22 43.08 41.96
C LYS A 216 10.34 43.68 43.36
N GLY A 217 11.17 43.12 44.25
CA GLY A 217 11.41 43.64 45.59
C GLY A 217 12.34 44.86 45.58
N THR A 218 12.06 45.82 46.47
CA THR A 218 12.81 47.08 46.61
C THR A 218 14.00 46.96 47.58
N GLY A 219 14.76 45.86 47.49
CA GLY A 219 15.82 45.50 48.44
C GLY A 219 15.37 44.57 49.57
N ARG A 220 16.30 44.24 50.49
CA ARG A 220 16.06 43.34 51.64
C ARG A 220 16.10 44.05 53.00
N GLU A 221 16.57 45.29 53.06
CA GLU A 221 16.61 46.09 54.29
C GLU A 221 15.37 46.99 54.37
N ARG A 222 14.78 47.12 55.56
CA ARG A 222 13.74 48.12 55.80
C ARG A 222 14.38 49.51 55.78
N PRO A 223 13.79 50.51 55.09
CA PRO A 223 14.17 51.90 55.28
C PRO A 223 14.14 52.24 56.78
N GLY A 224 15.25 52.78 57.29
CA GLY A 224 15.38 53.13 58.69
C GLY A 224 14.44 54.27 59.11
N PRO A 225 14.32 54.54 60.42
CA PRO A 225 13.76 55.80 60.90
C PRO A 225 14.49 56.97 60.22
N ILE A 226 13.73 57.95 59.72
CA ILE A 226 14.29 59.25 59.36
C ILE A 226 14.19 60.09 60.62
N ASP A 227 15.27 60.18 61.37
CA ASP A 227 15.35 61.05 62.53
C ASP A 227 15.29 62.52 62.08
N PHE A 228 14.65 63.37 62.88
CA PHE A 228 14.47 64.78 62.58
C PHE A 228 15.77 65.54 62.85
N GLU A 229 16.51 65.85 61.79
CA GLU A 229 17.74 66.63 61.85
C GLU A 229 17.42 68.12 62.09
N GLU A 230 17.43 68.54 63.37
CA GLU A 230 17.40 69.96 63.71
C GLU A 230 18.63 70.67 63.16
N CYS A 231 18.42 71.63 62.26
CA CYS A 231 19.48 72.44 61.66
C CYS A 231 20.11 73.38 62.71
N ASN A 232 21.09 72.86 63.45
CA ASN A 232 21.69 73.53 64.59
C ASN A 232 23.10 74.05 64.26
N VAL A 233 23.33 75.34 64.46
CA VAL A 233 24.54 76.03 64.01
C VAL A 233 25.66 75.92 65.06
N SER A 234 26.37 74.79 65.08
CA SER A 234 27.76 74.68 65.56
C SER A 234 28.39 73.32 65.22
N LEU A 235 29.60 73.35 64.64
CA LEU A 235 30.44 72.16 64.45
C LEU A 235 31.22 71.84 65.74
N THR A 236 31.25 70.58 66.20
CA THR A 236 32.49 69.93 66.76
C THR A 236 32.32 68.44 67.14
N THR A 237 33.30 67.63 66.71
CA THR A 237 33.99 66.56 67.49
C THR A 237 33.26 65.26 67.94
N GLU A 238 33.47 64.21 67.14
CA GLU A 238 33.97 62.84 67.49
C GLU A 238 33.35 61.90 68.57
N VAL A 239 33.10 60.64 68.12
CA VAL A 239 33.51 59.34 68.75
C VAL A 239 32.80 58.83 70.03
N ASN A 240 31.98 57.76 69.96
CA ASN A 240 32.35 56.32 70.11
C ASN A 240 31.15 55.33 70.37
N LEU A 241 31.41 54.02 70.24
CA LEU A 241 30.81 52.79 70.88
C LEU A 241 29.41 52.87 71.57
N GLN A 242 28.50 51.87 71.44
CA GLN A 242 28.68 50.46 71.87
C GLN A 242 27.59 49.48 71.30
N LYS A 243 27.73 48.16 71.56
CA LYS A 243 26.83 47.02 71.28
C LYS A 243 26.62 46.20 72.59
N PRO A 244 25.80 45.12 72.67
CA PRO A 244 24.42 44.86 72.24
C PRO A 244 23.55 44.30 73.41
N LYS A 245 22.32 43.77 73.18
CA LYS A 245 21.72 42.69 74.01
C LYS A 245 20.58 41.91 73.30
N LEU A 246 20.09 40.84 73.97
CA LEU A 246 19.28 39.71 73.44
C LEU A 246 17.99 39.48 74.28
N LEU A 247 17.23 38.42 73.93
CA LEU A 247 16.11 37.75 74.66
C LEU A 247 14.68 38.28 74.35
N ASP A 248 13.62 37.46 74.22
CA ASP A 248 13.50 35.99 74.01
C ASP A 248 12.05 35.57 73.60
N SER A 249 11.82 34.26 73.44
CA SER A 249 10.53 33.52 73.55
C SER A 249 9.65 33.30 72.30
N ASP A 250 9.10 32.08 72.22
CA ASP A 250 8.24 31.52 71.15
C ASP A 250 6.72 31.78 71.34
N GLU A 251 5.92 31.58 70.27
CA GLU A 251 4.70 30.74 70.28
C GLU A 251 4.20 30.40 68.84
N GLU A 252 3.10 29.63 68.71
CA GLU A 252 2.84 28.68 67.61
C GLU A 252 2.18 29.15 66.28
N GLU A 253 2.20 28.22 65.31
CA GLU A 253 1.59 28.15 63.97
C GLU A 253 0.24 28.89 63.70
N GLU A 254 0.24 29.90 62.81
CA GLU A 254 -0.89 30.16 61.89
C GLU A 254 -0.45 30.03 60.42
N ARG A 255 -1.27 29.39 59.58
CA ARG A 255 -0.91 29.02 58.20
C ARG A 255 -1.21 30.11 57.18
N ARG A 256 -0.22 30.36 56.31
CA ARG A 256 -0.40 30.83 54.92
C ARG A 256 -1.21 32.11 54.72
N LYS A 257 -0.67 33.25 55.15
CA LYS A 257 -1.01 34.58 54.58
C LYS A 257 0.27 35.30 54.17
N PHE A 258 0.32 35.81 52.95
CA PHE A 258 1.39 36.71 52.52
C PHE A 258 1.19 38.06 53.23
N HIS A 259 2.19 38.50 53.99
CA HIS A 259 2.17 39.79 54.68
C HIS A 259 2.52 40.91 53.69
N VAL A 260 1.66 41.92 53.58
CA VAL A 260 1.84 43.08 52.68
C VAL A 260 1.90 44.36 53.52
N GLU A 261 3.11 44.90 53.69
CA GLU A 261 3.36 46.19 54.34
C GLU A 261 3.63 47.25 53.25
N ILE A 262 2.95 48.40 53.31
CA ILE A 262 3.14 49.52 52.38
C ILE A 262 3.84 50.66 53.11
N LYS A 263 4.91 51.23 52.52
CA LYS A 263 5.62 52.41 53.06
C LYS A 263 5.86 53.49 51.99
N PRO A 264 6.01 54.77 52.42
CA PRO A 264 5.81 55.92 51.54
C PRO A 264 7.04 56.28 50.67
N VAL A 265 6.78 57.08 49.65
CA VAL A 265 7.78 57.64 48.72
C VAL A 265 8.68 58.66 49.45
N GLN A 266 10.00 58.50 49.34
CA GLN A 266 10.97 59.49 49.85
C GLN A 266 11.16 60.67 48.86
N PRO A 267 11.44 61.88 49.35
CA PRO A 267 11.66 63.05 48.52
C PRO A 267 13.03 63.01 47.80
N ASN A 268 13.07 63.45 46.55
CA ASN A 268 14.30 63.53 45.76
C ASN A 268 15.03 64.88 45.94
N SER A 269 16.32 64.84 46.27
CA SER A 269 17.21 66.00 46.35
C SER A 269 18.03 66.17 45.07
N GLY A 270 17.40 66.73 44.03
CA GLY A 270 18.09 67.05 42.77
C GLY A 270 17.15 67.49 41.67
N THR A 271 17.04 68.81 41.44
CA THR A 271 16.29 69.41 40.33
C THR A 271 16.76 68.83 38.98
N GLN A 272 15.90 68.42 38.05
CA GLN A 272 14.75 69.16 37.54
C GLN A 272 13.48 68.31 37.27
N GLN A 273 12.38 69.04 37.03
CA GLN A 273 11.01 68.61 36.75
C GLN A 273 10.82 67.25 36.06
N HIS A 274 10.24 66.29 36.79
CA HIS A 274 9.16 65.47 36.21
C HIS A 274 8.05 65.25 37.24
N LYS A 275 6.82 65.58 36.86
CA LYS A 275 5.63 65.34 37.67
C LYS A 275 5.23 63.88 37.47
N ALA A 276 5.69 62.99 38.35
CA ALA A 276 5.32 61.58 38.34
C ALA A 276 3.80 61.46 38.29
N ASN A 277 3.26 61.02 37.15
CA ASN A 277 1.82 61.09 36.92
C ASN A 277 1.13 59.91 37.61
N ILE A 278 -0.15 60.07 37.93
CA ILE A 278 -0.97 59.01 38.54
C ILE A 278 -0.95 57.71 37.71
N ASP A 279 -0.63 57.79 36.42
CA ASP A 279 -0.53 56.67 35.51
C ASP A 279 0.69 55.76 35.75
N GLU A 280 1.81 56.23 36.33
CA GLU A 280 2.96 55.36 36.65
C GLU A 280 2.68 54.47 37.86
N LEU A 281 1.98 55.02 38.88
CA LEU A 281 1.48 54.24 40.01
C LEU A 281 0.39 53.24 39.56
N LYS A 282 -0.51 53.66 38.67
CA LYS A 282 -1.50 52.76 38.05
C LYS A 282 -0.84 51.69 37.18
N ALA A 283 0.25 51.98 36.48
CA ALA A 283 0.98 50.97 35.69
C ALA A 283 1.60 49.89 36.59
N SER A 284 2.18 50.29 37.73
CA SER A 284 2.72 49.33 38.70
C SER A 284 1.63 48.45 39.33
N ILE A 285 0.46 49.02 39.65
CA ILE A 285 -0.67 48.29 40.24
C ILE A 285 -1.40 47.42 39.18
N GLY A 286 -1.56 47.92 37.96
CA GLY A 286 -2.27 47.22 36.87
C GLY A 286 -1.55 46.00 36.32
N ASN A 287 -0.20 45.97 36.45
CA ASN A 287 0.63 44.84 36.03
C ASN A 287 0.55 43.61 36.97
N LEU A 288 -0.23 43.67 38.05
CA LEU A 288 -0.60 42.50 38.88
C LEU A 288 -1.84 41.76 38.33
N THR A 289 -2.00 41.72 37.00
CA THR A 289 -3.05 40.92 36.36
C THR A 289 -2.68 39.43 36.40
N LEU A 290 -3.47 38.63 37.11
CA LEU A 290 -3.41 37.16 36.96
C LEU A 290 -3.68 36.78 35.49
N SER A 291 -2.98 35.76 35.01
CA SER A 291 -3.00 35.38 33.59
C SER A 291 -4.42 35.20 33.04
N PRO A 292 -4.81 35.90 31.95
CA PRO A 292 -6.15 35.76 31.39
C PRO A 292 -6.45 34.31 31.00
N SER A 293 -7.51 33.74 31.58
CA SER A 293 -7.96 32.39 31.22
C SER A 293 -8.48 32.40 29.78
N ALA A 294 -7.92 31.53 28.94
CA ALA A 294 -8.14 31.57 27.49
C ALA A 294 -9.50 30.96 27.07
N THR A 295 -10.60 31.68 27.34
CA THR A 295 -11.92 31.36 26.79
C THR A 295 -11.95 31.56 25.27
N VAL A 296 -11.95 30.46 24.52
CA VAL A 296 -11.96 30.46 23.05
C VAL A 296 -13.31 30.93 22.51
N HIS A 297 -13.39 32.19 22.08
CA HIS A 297 -14.46 32.67 21.20
C HIS A 297 -14.05 32.56 19.73
N MET A 298 -14.64 31.58 19.03
CA MET A 298 -14.59 31.49 17.57
C MET A 298 -15.39 32.65 16.94
N ARG A 299 -14.73 33.76 16.58
CA ARG A 299 -15.36 34.85 15.83
C ARG A 299 -15.01 34.79 14.34
N ARG A 300 -15.92 34.22 13.56
CA ARG A 300 -16.01 34.32 12.09
C ARG A 300 -16.14 35.79 11.68
N ASN A 301 -15.41 36.23 10.65
CA ASN A 301 -15.69 37.51 9.96
C ASN A 301 -15.20 37.45 8.50
N GLN A 302 -15.81 38.27 7.63
CA GLN A 302 -15.46 38.46 6.21
C GLN A 302 -15.10 39.94 5.95
N SER A 303 -14.24 40.20 4.96
CA SER A 303 -13.99 41.49 4.28
C SER A 303 -12.85 41.28 3.25
N SER A 304 -12.79 41.92 2.07
CA SER A 304 -13.64 42.97 1.48
C SER A 304 -13.41 43.13 -0.06
N ASP A 305 -14.39 43.70 -0.76
CA ASP A 305 -14.35 44.68 -1.90
C ASP A 305 -13.55 44.41 -3.21
N GLU A 306 -13.92 44.89 -4.41
CA GLU A 306 -15.21 45.30 -5.06
C GLU A 306 -15.05 44.96 -6.59
N LEU A 307 -15.57 45.56 -7.69
CA LEU A 307 -16.38 46.75 -8.01
C LEU A 307 -17.12 46.51 -9.36
N GLY A 308 -18.42 46.82 -9.53
CA GLY A 308 -19.07 46.51 -10.84
C GLY A 308 -20.54 46.91 -11.16
N ARG A 309 -21.00 48.12 -10.82
CA ARG A 309 -22.26 48.84 -11.25
C ARG A 309 -23.16 48.16 -12.34
N SER A 310 -24.51 48.14 -12.24
CA SER A 310 -25.37 49.34 -12.41
C SER A 310 -26.91 49.15 -12.20
N ARG A 311 -27.56 50.14 -11.54
CA ARG A 311 -28.85 50.84 -11.87
C ARG A 311 -30.29 50.22 -11.74
N THR A 312 -30.95 50.51 -10.59
CA THR A 312 -32.22 51.30 -10.40
C THR A 312 -33.63 50.88 -10.91
N GLN A 313 -34.48 50.43 -9.96
CA GLN A 313 -35.87 50.83 -9.55
C GLN A 313 -37.15 50.89 -10.46
N GLN A 314 -38.31 50.53 -9.83
CA GLN A 314 -39.75 50.87 -10.04
C GLN A 314 -40.51 50.30 -11.29
N ILE A 315 -41.64 49.56 -11.18
CA ILE A 315 -43.02 49.86 -10.69
C ILE A 315 -43.79 50.76 -11.70
N SER A 316 -44.75 50.28 -12.51
CA SER A 316 -46.15 49.89 -12.15
C SER A 316 -46.96 49.28 -13.34
N PHE A 317 -48.08 48.55 -13.05
CA PHE A 317 -49.36 48.33 -13.80
C PHE A 317 -49.38 48.25 -15.36
N THR A 318 -50.09 47.36 -16.08
CA THR A 318 -51.02 46.19 -15.86
C THR A 318 -50.97 45.35 -17.19
N ASP A 319 -51.75 44.30 -17.54
CA ASP A 319 -53.04 43.70 -17.11
C ASP A 319 -53.10 42.19 -17.50
N ARG A 320 -54.16 41.48 -17.04
CA ARG A 320 -54.83 40.28 -17.60
C ARG A 320 -54.05 38.97 -17.88
N MET A 321 -54.44 37.97 -17.06
CA MET A 321 -54.97 36.62 -17.40
C MET A 321 -54.23 35.38 -16.87
N THR A 322 -55.01 34.49 -16.23
CA THR A 322 -54.77 33.06 -15.92
C THR A 322 -53.43 32.71 -15.25
N SER A 323 -53.30 32.74 -13.91
CA SER A 323 -53.96 31.91 -12.87
C SER A 323 -53.48 30.45 -12.79
N ASN A 324 -52.58 30.21 -11.83
CA ASN A 324 -52.40 28.96 -11.07
C ASN A 324 -52.37 29.36 -9.59
N ASP A 325 -53.16 28.70 -8.74
CA ASP A 325 -53.21 28.83 -7.26
C ASP A 325 -54.39 27.97 -6.73
N LEU A 326 -54.46 27.44 -5.48
CA LEU A 326 -53.45 27.09 -4.47
C LEU A 326 -54.15 26.28 -3.32
N LEU A 327 -53.40 25.52 -2.50
CA LEU A 327 -53.85 24.79 -1.27
C LEU A 327 -54.86 23.62 -1.53
N SER A 328 -55.20 22.69 -0.62
CA SER A 328 -54.88 22.50 0.82
C SER A 328 -55.12 21.03 1.29
N LEU A 329 -54.42 20.61 2.36
CA LEU A 329 -54.78 19.60 3.41
C LEU A 329 -55.35 18.19 3.07
N ASP A 330 -54.71 17.16 3.63
CA ASP A 330 -55.26 15.83 3.98
C ASP A 330 -56.04 15.90 5.32
N PRO A 331 -57.18 15.20 5.50
CA PRO A 331 -57.14 14.02 6.39
C PRO A 331 -58.17 12.88 6.12
N PHE A 332 -57.83 11.68 6.60
CA PHE A 332 -58.69 10.52 6.92
C PHE A 332 -59.51 9.80 5.80
N GLY A 333 -59.06 8.58 5.47
CA GLY A 333 -59.93 7.38 5.56
C GLY A 333 -60.46 6.73 4.25
N PRO A 334 -61.03 5.51 4.31
CA PRO A 334 -61.11 4.62 3.15
C PRO A 334 -62.50 4.00 2.80
N SER A 335 -62.74 3.75 1.50
CA SER A 335 -63.82 2.91 0.94
C SER A 335 -63.45 2.50 -0.51
N LEU A 336 -63.47 1.22 -0.94
CA LEU A 336 -64.63 0.44 -1.45
C LEU A 336 -65.28 1.08 -2.70
N SER A 337 -65.66 0.38 -3.80
CA SER A 337 -65.79 -1.05 -4.19
C SER A 337 -65.49 -1.19 -5.71
N GLY A 338 -65.50 -2.33 -6.42
CA GLY A 338 -65.88 -3.74 -6.24
C GLY A 338 -65.96 -4.40 -7.64
N ALA A 339 -66.51 -5.59 -7.93
CA ALA A 339 -66.92 -6.77 -7.16
C ALA A 339 -67.35 -7.90 -8.14
N THR A 340 -67.30 -9.19 -7.79
CA THR A 340 -68.22 -10.25 -8.31
C THR A 340 -68.13 -11.60 -7.57
N ALA A 341 -69.20 -12.40 -7.69
CA ALA A 341 -69.44 -13.76 -7.14
C ALA A 341 -68.35 -14.81 -7.48
N SER A 342 -68.01 -15.88 -6.73
CA SER A 342 -68.59 -16.69 -5.62
C SER A 342 -69.16 -18.07 -6.03
N ILE A 343 -68.70 -19.16 -5.39
CA ILE A 343 -69.30 -20.51 -5.21
C ILE A 343 -68.50 -21.24 -4.08
N SER A 344 -69.00 -22.35 -3.51
CA SER A 344 -68.59 -22.87 -2.18
C SER A 344 -68.46 -24.40 -2.06
N SER A 345 -67.72 -24.91 -1.06
CA SER A 345 -68.10 -26.08 -0.21
C SER A 345 -67.03 -26.57 0.81
N SER A 346 -67.49 -26.99 2.00
CA SER A 346 -66.85 -27.91 2.99
C SER A 346 -65.60 -27.50 3.83
N VAL A 347 -65.45 -28.19 4.97
CA VAL A 347 -64.66 -27.93 6.21
C VAL A 347 -64.46 -29.30 6.94
N PRO A 348 -63.95 -29.51 8.19
CA PRO A 348 -63.25 -28.68 9.23
C PRO A 348 -61.93 -29.40 9.70
N PRO A 349 -61.37 -29.33 10.96
CA PRO A 349 -61.63 -28.45 12.13
C PRO A 349 -60.38 -27.79 12.79
N SER A 350 -60.64 -27.07 13.89
CA SER A 350 -59.73 -26.28 14.74
C SER A 350 -59.26 -27.06 15.99
N ASN A 351 -58.28 -26.53 16.76
CA ASN A 351 -58.51 -26.28 18.19
C ASN A 351 -57.45 -25.41 18.91
N ARG A 352 -57.91 -24.65 19.93
CA ARG A 352 -57.12 -23.87 20.90
C ARG A 352 -57.88 -23.78 22.24
N PRO A 353 -57.23 -24.03 23.39
CA PRO A 353 -57.60 -23.44 24.68
C PRO A 353 -56.56 -22.35 25.05
N THR A 354 -56.86 -21.09 25.39
CA THR A 354 -57.68 -20.50 26.47
C THR A 354 -57.03 -20.54 27.86
N THR A 355 -56.71 -19.34 28.37
CA THR A 355 -56.20 -19.05 29.72
C THR A 355 -57.36 -18.72 30.67
N PRO A 356 -57.21 -18.97 31.98
CA PRO A 356 -57.85 -18.19 33.03
C PRO A 356 -56.83 -17.41 33.88
N LEU A 357 -57.31 -16.50 34.74
CA LEU A 357 -56.53 -15.58 35.57
C LEU A 357 -56.65 -15.97 37.06
N GLY A 358 -55.58 -15.79 37.86
CA GLY A 358 -55.57 -16.08 39.30
C GLY A 358 -54.40 -15.39 40.03
N THR A 359 -54.57 -15.11 41.33
CA THR A 359 -53.77 -14.12 42.08
C THR A 359 -52.83 -14.70 43.16
N ALA A 360 -51.90 -13.83 43.60
CA ALA A 360 -51.12 -13.85 44.86
C ALA A 360 -49.71 -14.49 44.90
N ALA A 361 -48.71 -13.59 45.00
CA ALA A 361 -47.48 -13.62 45.81
C ALA A 361 -46.60 -14.88 45.97
N ILE A 362 -45.28 -14.73 45.73
CA ILE A 362 -44.18 -14.86 46.72
C ILE A 362 -42.84 -14.38 46.12
N VAL A 363 -41.88 -14.00 46.97
CA VAL A 363 -40.58 -13.38 46.63
C VAL A 363 -39.46 -14.40 46.37
N PRO A 364 -38.58 -14.18 45.36
CA PRO A 364 -37.28 -14.87 45.26
C PRO A 364 -36.11 -14.09 45.94
N PRO A 365 -35.22 -14.76 46.69
CA PRO A 365 -34.07 -14.16 47.39
C PRO A 365 -32.83 -13.90 46.47
N PRO A 366 -31.75 -13.25 46.95
CA PRO A 366 -30.82 -12.53 46.07
C PRO A 366 -29.64 -13.35 45.51
N ARG A 367 -29.09 -12.85 44.39
CA ARG A 367 -27.77 -13.23 43.88
C ARG A 367 -26.69 -12.39 44.59
N PRO A 368 -25.67 -12.98 45.25
CA PRO A 368 -24.61 -12.21 45.89
C PRO A 368 -23.78 -11.43 44.87
N SER A 369 -23.25 -10.28 45.29
CA SER A 369 -22.50 -9.35 44.44
C SER A 369 -21.08 -9.12 44.96
N SER A 370 -20.10 -9.16 44.05
CA SER A 370 -18.81 -8.49 44.23
C SER A 370 -18.66 -7.40 43.16
N ARG A 371 -18.80 -6.15 43.59
CA ARG A 371 -18.59 -4.90 42.82
C ARG A 371 -17.10 -4.76 42.38
N PRO A 372 -16.72 -3.77 41.53
CA PRO A 372 -17.55 -2.70 40.95
C PRO A 372 -17.44 -2.49 39.42
N LYS A 373 -18.50 -1.90 38.88
CA LYS A 373 -18.52 -1.04 37.69
C LYS A 373 -19.40 0.19 38.00
N MET A 374 -19.47 1.12 37.03
CA MET A 374 -20.41 2.26 36.92
C MET A 374 -20.01 3.52 37.72
N LEU A 375 -20.27 4.77 37.30
CA LEU A 375 -20.72 5.46 36.04
C LEU A 375 -20.50 7.00 36.30
N ALA A 376 -20.92 8.04 35.56
CA ALA A 376 -21.87 8.24 34.45
C ALA A 376 -21.53 9.51 33.60
N GLY A 377 -22.26 9.73 32.49
CA GLY A 377 -22.18 10.91 31.61
C GLY A 377 -21.70 10.52 30.19
N LYS A 378 -22.51 10.39 29.12
CA LYS A 378 -23.79 11.04 28.70
C LYS A 378 -23.64 12.56 28.47
N MET A 379 -24.06 13.15 27.33
CA MET A 379 -24.74 12.59 26.13
C MET A 379 -24.64 13.57 24.92
N THR A 380 -24.81 13.08 23.67
CA THR A 380 -24.97 13.86 22.39
C THR A 380 -23.77 14.75 21.97
N GLY A 381 -23.59 15.16 20.69
CA GLY A 381 -24.21 14.69 19.44
C GLY A 381 -23.95 15.62 18.23
N ILE A 382 -23.43 15.07 17.12
CA ILE A 382 -23.49 15.54 15.71
C ILE A 382 -23.09 17.03 15.42
N ASN A 383 -21.95 17.25 14.75
CA ASN A 383 -21.94 17.53 13.29
C ASN A 383 -20.54 17.45 12.65
N GLU A 384 -20.50 17.47 11.31
CA GLU A 384 -19.27 17.39 10.49
C GLU A 384 -18.43 18.69 10.46
N ILE A 385 -17.16 18.56 10.06
CA ILE A 385 -16.54 19.35 8.97
C ILE A 385 -15.23 18.68 8.52
N ALA A 386 -14.99 18.65 7.21
CA ALA A 386 -13.86 17.96 6.59
C ALA A 386 -12.49 18.65 6.79
N ARG A 387 -11.41 17.93 6.49
CA ARG A 387 -10.10 18.50 6.10
C ARG A 387 -9.60 17.90 4.79
N PRO A 388 -8.81 18.63 3.98
CA PRO A 388 -8.82 18.44 2.53
C PRO A 388 -7.74 17.47 2.01
N PHE A 389 -8.01 16.90 0.84
CA PHE A 389 -6.99 16.30 -0.02
C PHE A 389 -6.07 17.38 -0.61
N SER A 390 -4.77 17.11 -0.68
CA SER A 390 -3.86 17.63 -1.70
C SER A 390 -2.61 16.75 -1.79
N PRO A 391 -1.93 16.66 -2.96
CA PRO A 391 -1.39 15.38 -3.41
C PRO A 391 0.12 15.18 -3.17
N SER A 392 0.52 13.92 -3.01
CA SER A 392 1.90 13.48 -3.18
C SER A 392 2.18 13.17 -4.65
N MET A 393 3.06 13.94 -5.29
CA MET A 393 3.60 13.57 -6.60
C MET A 393 4.47 12.30 -6.48
N ALA A 394 4.36 11.40 -7.43
CA ALA A 394 5.21 10.21 -7.53
C ALA A 394 6.09 10.30 -8.78
N THR A 395 7.40 10.48 -8.58
CA THR A 395 8.41 10.40 -9.64
C THR A 395 9.37 9.24 -9.35
N ASN A 396 9.56 8.38 -10.35
CA ASN A 396 10.62 7.39 -10.49
C ASN A 396 10.88 6.45 -9.29
N ALA A 397 10.10 5.37 -9.21
CA ALA A 397 10.53 4.11 -8.60
C ALA A 397 10.57 3.00 -9.67
N SER A 398 11.71 2.35 -9.83
CA SER A 398 11.89 1.19 -10.73
C SER A 398 11.28 -0.08 -10.13
N PRO A 399 10.89 -1.09 -10.94
CA PRO A 399 10.16 -2.26 -10.46
C PRO A 399 11.01 -3.18 -9.58
N LEU A 400 10.37 -3.86 -8.62
CA LEU A 400 11.00 -4.93 -7.85
C LEU A 400 11.23 -6.19 -8.72
N PRO A 401 12.25 -7.02 -8.42
CA PRO A 401 12.53 -8.23 -9.20
C PRO A 401 11.52 -9.35 -8.92
N THR A 402 11.03 -10.00 -9.98
CA THR A 402 10.29 -11.27 -9.86
C THR A 402 11.26 -12.39 -9.50
N ALA A 403 10.98 -13.15 -8.44
CA ALA A 403 11.80 -14.30 -8.06
C ALA A 403 11.76 -15.41 -9.14
N PRO A 404 12.90 -16.07 -9.44
CA PRO A 404 12.97 -17.06 -10.52
C PRO A 404 12.35 -18.41 -10.10
N LEU A 405 11.13 -18.70 -10.57
CA LEU A 405 10.58 -20.04 -10.51
C LEU A 405 11.19 -20.93 -11.60
N ALA A 406 11.49 -22.18 -11.24
CA ALA A 406 12.38 -23.04 -12.01
C ALA A 406 11.82 -23.45 -13.39
N ARG A 407 12.70 -23.45 -14.38
CA ARG A 407 12.45 -23.97 -15.74
C ARG A 407 12.41 -25.50 -15.73
N ALA A 408 11.22 -26.08 -15.59
CA ALA A 408 11.00 -27.50 -15.89
C ALA A 408 10.82 -27.67 -17.41
N GLU A 409 11.73 -28.40 -18.05
CA GLU A 409 11.60 -28.75 -19.47
C GLU A 409 10.76 -30.01 -19.65
N SER A 410 9.85 -30.02 -20.62
CA SER A 410 9.07 -31.21 -21.00
C SER A 410 8.68 -31.13 -22.46
N SER A 411 9.59 -31.61 -23.32
CA SER A 411 9.33 -31.83 -24.74
C SER A 411 8.51 -33.10 -24.94
N SER A 412 7.20 -32.96 -25.17
CA SER A 412 6.31 -34.07 -25.55
C SER A 412 5.85 -33.90 -27.00
N SER A 413 6.50 -34.62 -27.93
CA SER A 413 6.15 -34.62 -29.35
C SER A 413 4.78 -35.25 -29.59
N LEU A 414 3.93 -34.59 -30.38
CA LEU A 414 2.72 -35.20 -30.95
C LEU A 414 2.87 -35.35 -32.46
N SER A 415 3.32 -36.53 -32.87
CA SER A 415 3.40 -36.96 -34.27
C SER A 415 2.74 -38.32 -34.42
N SER A 416 1.57 -38.37 -35.03
CA SER A 416 0.96 -39.60 -35.55
C SER A 416 -0.03 -39.25 -36.66
N ASN A 417 0.04 -39.99 -37.75
CA ASN A 417 -0.76 -39.74 -38.96
C ASN A 417 -2.06 -40.56 -38.91
N ALA A 418 -3.16 -39.97 -39.39
CA ALA A 418 -4.32 -40.69 -39.91
C ALA A 418 -4.85 -39.93 -41.12
N SER A 419 -5.23 -40.64 -42.18
CA SER A 419 -5.40 -40.05 -43.52
C SER A 419 -6.76 -40.35 -44.17
N LEU A 420 -7.38 -39.29 -44.68
CA LEU A 420 -8.28 -39.25 -45.85
C LEU A 420 -9.53 -40.15 -45.88
N SER A 421 -10.69 -39.51 -45.77
CA SER A 421 -11.83 -39.72 -46.68
C SER A 421 -12.63 -38.41 -46.81
N ALA A 422 -13.33 -38.17 -47.92
CA ALA A 422 -13.79 -36.83 -48.30
C ALA A 422 -15.32 -36.73 -48.51
N SER A 423 -15.89 -35.51 -48.34
CA SER A 423 -16.55 -34.73 -49.41
C SER A 423 -17.59 -33.70 -48.91
N ASN A 424 -17.72 -32.60 -49.67
CA ASN A 424 -18.91 -31.77 -49.92
C ASN A 424 -19.72 -31.18 -48.74
N THR A 425 -19.38 -29.96 -48.30
CA THR A 425 -20.13 -28.70 -48.57
C THR A 425 -19.47 -27.49 -47.87
N PRO A 426 -19.73 -26.23 -48.31
CA PRO A 426 -19.01 -25.04 -47.80
C PRO A 426 -19.76 -24.27 -46.69
N THR A 427 -19.03 -23.55 -45.82
CA THR A 427 -19.36 -22.19 -45.28
C THR A 427 -18.39 -21.75 -44.17
N ILE A 428 -17.80 -20.55 -44.31
CA ILE A 428 -17.10 -19.70 -43.29
C ILE A 428 -15.91 -20.34 -42.53
N GLY A 429 -14.86 -19.55 -42.26
CA GLY A 429 -13.62 -20.07 -41.67
C GLY A 429 -12.95 -19.18 -40.63
N THR A 430 -12.21 -19.84 -39.73
CA THR A 430 -11.18 -19.31 -38.82
C THR A 430 -10.10 -20.41 -38.67
N SER A 431 -8.83 -20.15 -38.33
CA SER A 431 -8.02 -18.94 -38.43
C SER A 431 -6.60 -19.38 -38.83
N ARG A 432 -5.89 -18.60 -39.66
CA ARG A 432 -4.47 -18.87 -39.98
C ARG A 432 -3.56 -18.11 -39.02
N GLY A 433 -2.38 -18.67 -38.75
CA GLY A 433 -1.37 -18.06 -37.88
C GLY A 433 -0.81 -16.72 -38.41
N PRO A 434 -0.03 -15.99 -37.59
CA PRO A 434 0.38 -14.63 -37.89
C PRO A 434 1.40 -14.56 -39.04
N SER A 435 0.94 -14.17 -40.22
CA SER A 435 1.83 -13.70 -41.30
C SER A 435 2.54 -12.41 -40.89
N PRO A 436 3.79 -12.17 -41.33
CA PRO A 436 4.40 -10.84 -41.32
C PRO A 436 3.51 -9.85 -42.07
N VAL A 437 3.45 -8.59 -41.63
CA VAL A 437 2.60 -7.57 -42.25
C VAL A 437 3.15 -7.18 -43.64
N THR A 438 2.59 -7.77 -44.68
CA THR A 438 2.70 -7.26 -46.05
C THR A 438 1.95 -5.93 -46.13
N LEU A 439 2.66 -4.81 -46.23
CA LEU A 439 2.09 -3.46 -46.16
C LEU A 439 1.43 -3.05 -47.49
N GLY A 440 0.37 -3.76 -47.88
CA GLY A 440 -0.47 -3.40 -49.03
C GLY A 440 -1.62 -2.49 -48.60
N SER A 441 -1.57 -1.21 -49.01
CA SER A 441 -2.70 -0.27 -49.14
C SER A 441 -3.81 -0.42 -48.08
N GLN A 442 -3.52 -0.01 -46.84
CA GLN A 442 -4.47 0.14 -45.75
C GLN A 442 -4.13 1.41 -44.96
N ASP A 443 -5.00 2.42 -45.00
CA ASP A 443 -4.72 3.78 -44.51
C ASP A 443 -4.77 3.95 -42.98
N SER A 444 -4.93 2.85 -42.24
CA SER A 444 -5.08 2.84 -40.77
C SER A 444 -4.15 1.84 -40.08
N LEU A 445 -3.42 2.34 -39.08
CA LEU A 445 -2.40 1.58 -38.36
C LEU A 445 -3.03 0.62 -37.33
N PRO A 446 -2.73 -0.69 -37.37
CA PRO A 446 -3.29 -1.65 -36.42
C PRO A 446 -2.60 -1.55 -35.06
N ILE A 447 -3.38 -1.36 -34.00
CA ILE A 447 -2.95 -1.45 -32.60
C ILE A 447 -3.92 -2.35 -31.82
N ALA A 448 -3.47 -2.96 -30.73
CA ALA A 448 -4.34 -3.72 -29.83
C ALA A 448 -4.43 -3.06 -28.45
N VAL A 449 -5.54 -3.29 -27.74
CA VAL A 449 -5.72 -2.89 -26.34
C VAL A 449 -5.89 -4.12 -25.46
N ALA A 450 -5.33 -4.05 -24.25
CA ALA A 450 -5.59 -4.98 -23.17
C ALA A 450 -6.10 -4.22 -21.95
N PHE A 451 -7.19 -4.70 -21.36
CA PHE A 451 -7.68 -4.33 -20.03
C PHE A 451 -7.46 -5.52 -19.09
N THR A 452 -6.63 -5.34 -18.07
CA THR A 452 -6.43 -6.35 -17.02
C THR A 452 -7.00 -5.80 -15.72
N GLU A 453 -7.90 -6.55 -15.09
CA GLU A 453 -8.45 -6.20 -13.77
C GLU A 453 -8.04 -7.21 -12.72
N SER A 454 -7.68 -6.69 -11.54
CA SER A 454 -7.34 -7.43 -10.35
C SER A 454 -8.40 -7.22 -9.29
N VAL A 455 -9.07 -8.29 -8.86
CA VAL A 455 -10.04 -8.27 -7.76
C VAL A 455 -9.41 -8.77 -6.47
N ASN A 456 -9.56 -7.97 -5.42
CA ASN A 456 -9.22 -8.29 -4.04
C ASN A 456 -10.52 -8.27 -3.24
N ALA A 457 -10.72 -9.27 -2.39
CA ALA A 457 -11.92 -9.39 -1.58
C ALA A 457 -11.61 -10.08 -0.25
N TYR A 458 -12.22 -9.59 0.83
CA TYR A 458 -12.13 -10.19 2.15
C TYR A 458 -13.53 -10.45 2.71
N PHE A 459 -13.89 -11.72 2.84
CA PHE A 459 -15.13 -12.20 3.43
C PHE A 459 -14.90 -12.58 4.90
N LYS A 460 -15.88 -12.32 5.76
CA LYS A 460 -15.81 -12.62 7.20
C LYS A 460 -17.06 -13.35 7.70
N GLY A 461 -16.92 -14.65 7.93
CA GLY A 461 -18.01 -15.58 8.16
C GLY A 461 -18.99 -15.60 6.98
N ALA A 462 -20.28 -15.48 7.28
CA ALA A 462 -21.37 -15.40 6.30
C ALA A 462 -22.07 -14.02 6.27
N ASP A 463 -21.42 -12.95 6.77
CA ASP A 463 -22.02 -11.61 6.79
C ASP A 463 -21.61 -10.78 5.56
N PRO A 464 -22.53 -10.54 4.59
CA PRO A 464 -22.22 -9.77 3.39
C PRO A 464 -21.84 -8.31 3.68
N LYS A 465 -22.28 -7.74 4.82
CA LYS A 465 -21.93 -6.36 5.23
C LYS A 465 -20.50 -6.24 5.77
N LYS A 466 -19.81 -7.37 5.99
CA LYS A 466 -18.39 -7.43 6.34
C LYS A 466 -17.49 -7.79 5.15
N CYS A 467 -18.05 -7.93 3.95
CA CYS A 467 -17.27 -8.09 2.72
C CYS A 467 -16.59 -6.77 2.35
N ILE A 468 -15.26 -6.76 2.32
CA ILE A 468 -14.45 -5.63 1.86
C ILE A 468 -13.89 -5.99 0.49
N VAL A 469 -14.05 -5.10 -0.49
CA VAL A 469 -13.66 -5.33 -1.89
C VAL A 469 -12.76 -4.19 -2.36
N LYS A 470 -11.77 -4.51 -3.21
CA LYS A 470 -11.00 -3.53 -3.95
C LYS A 470 -10.66 -4.07 -5.34
N ILE A 471 -11.14 -3.37 -6.37
CA ILE A 471 -10.93 -3.70 -7.78
C ILE A 471 -10.03 -2.63 -8.38
N THR A 472 -8.93 -3.05 -8.99
CA THR A 472 -7.98 -2.16 -9.69
C THR A 472 -7.67 -2.72 -11.05
N GLY A 473 -7.63 -1.87 -12.07
CA GLY A 473 -7.29 -2.27 -13.43
C GLY A 473 -6.14 -1.49 -14.05
N ASP A 474 -5.52 -2.10 -15.04
CA ASP A 474 -4.58 -1.49 -15.98
C ASP A 474 -5.15 -1.52 -17.40
N MET A 475 -4.70 -0.55 -18.20
CA MET A 475 -4.94 -0.48 -19.63
C MET A 475 -3.59 -0.37 -20.33
N THR A 476 -3.31 -1.31 -21.23
CA THR A 476 -2.07 -1.38 -22.00
C THR A 476 -2.41 -1.36 -23.49
N LEU A 477 -1.68 -0.55 -24.26
CA LEU A 477 -1.72 -0.59 -25.73
C LEU A 477 -0.52 -1.37 -26.27
N SER A 478 -0.78 -2.24 -27.24
CA SER A 478 0.24 -3.07 -27.90
C SER A 478 0.42 -2.62 -29.35
N PHE A 479 1.63 -2.20 -29.68
CA PHE A 479 2.00 -1.65 -30.99
C PHE A 479 2.85 -2.66 -31.77
N PRO A 480 2.54 -2.97 -33.05
CA PRO A 480 3.34 -3.91 -33.84
C PRO A 480 4.71 -3.31 -34.17
N SER A 481 5.77 -4.13 -34.16
CA SER A 481 7.15 -3.63 -34.26
C SER A 481 7.47 -2.86 -35.55
N GLY A 482 6.74 -3.13 -36.64
CA GLY A 482 6.83 -2.37 -37.89
C GLY A 482 6.39 -0.90 -37.80
N ILE A 483 5.59 -0.50 -36.79
CA ILE A 483 5.03 0.86 -36.70
C ILE A 483 6.12 1.93 -36.54
N ILE A 484 7.24 1.59 -35.91
CA ILE A 484 8.34 2.52 -35.64
C ILE A 484 8.92 3.07 -36.94
N LYS A 485 9.04 2.22 -37.98
CA LYS A 485 9.49 2.66 -39.31
C LYS A 485 8.56 3.73 -39.89
N ILE A 486 7.25 3.53 -39.77
CA ILE A 486 6.22 4.44 -40.28
C ILE A 486 6.26 5.78 -39.51
N PHE A 487 6.39 5.73 -38.19
CA PHE A 487 6.57 6.91 -37.34
C PHE A 487 7.90 7.65 -37.57
N THR A 488 8.93 6.99 -38.09
CA THR A 488 10.19 7.65 -38.51
C THR A 488 10.20 8.15 -39.95
N SER A 489 9.36 7.60 -40.83
CA SER A 489 9.25 8.04 -42.23
C SER A 489 8.22 9.17 -42.45
N SER A 490 7.32 9.40 -41.50
CA SER A 490 6.38 10.52 -41.51
C SER A 490 6.88 11.66 -40.63
N SER A 491 6.92 12.88 -41.17
CA SER A 491 7.23 14.10 -40.41
C SER A 491 6.09 14.56 -39.48
N SER A 492 4.86 14.08 -39.73
CA SER A 492 3.68 14.39 -38.93
C SER A 492 2.70 13.20 -38.92
N PRO A 493 2.99 12.14 -38.15
CA PRO A 493 2.10 10.99 -38.04
C PRO A 493 0.77 11.38 -37.39
N ALA A 494 -0.32 10.71 -37.78
CA ALA A 494 -1.65 10.94 -37.23
C ALA A 494 -1.65 10.79 -35.69
N VAL A 495 -2.37 11.67 -34.98
CA VAL A 495 -2.45 11.64 -33.52
C VAL A 495 -3.36 10.50 -33.08
N LEU A 496 -2.80 9.55 -32.33
CA LEU A 496 -3.58 8.48 -31.71
C LEU A 496 -4.49 9.08 -30.63
N SER A 497 -5.80 9.01 -30.87
CA SER A 497 -6.84 9.58 -30.00
C SER A 497 -7.85 8.49 -29.68
N PHE A 498 -8.32 8.43 -28.43
CA PHE A 498 -9.25 7.39 -27.99
C PHE A 498 -10.21 7.88 -26.91
N ARG A 499 -11.39 7.27 -26.88
CA ARG A 499 -12.44 7.48 -25.90
C ARG A 499 -12.58 6.24 -25.03
N LEU A 500 -12.49 6.40 -23.73
CA LEU A 500 -12.99 5.39 -22.79
C LEU A 500 -14.51 5.49 -22.71
N LYS A 501 -15.20 4.35 -22.68
CA LYS A 501 -16.62 4.21 -22.37
C LYS A 501 -16.82 3.49 -21.05
N ASN A 502 -18.01 3.64 -20.47
CA ASN A 502 -18.43 3.05 -19.20
C ASN A 502 -17.57 3.51 -18.00
N THR A 503 -17.04 4.74 -18.05
CA THR A 503 -16.20 5.30 -16.98
C THR A 503 -16.97 5.63 -15.71
N SER A 504 -18.30 5.56 -15.71
CA SER A 504 -19.16 5.90 -14.56
C SER A 504 -18.95 4.99 -13.35
N LYS A 505 -18.43 3.77 -13.54
CA LYS A 505 -18.01 2.86 -12.46
C LYS A 505 -16.58 3.13 -11.94
N LEU A 506 -15.82 4.08 -12.51
CA LEU A 506 -14.44 4.33 -12.12
C LEU A 506 -14.34 5.43 -11.04
N GLU A 507 -13.89 5.02 -9.85
CA GLU A 507 -13.66 5.92 -8.72
C GLU A 507 -12.42 6.79 -8.94
N GLN A 508 -11.38 6.22 -9.54
CA GLN A 508 -10.12 6.91 -9.83
C GLN A 508 -9.55 6.45 -11.18
N ILE A 509 -9.02 7.40 -11.96
CA ILE A 509 -8.29 7.14 -13.20
C ILE A 509 -6.96 7.89 -13.13
N LEU A 510 -5.87 7.16 -13.36
CA LEU A 510 -4.48 7.63 -13.28
C LEU A 510 -3.82 7.47 -14.67
N PRO A 511 -3.94 8.46 -15.56
CA PRO A 511 -3.31 8.43 -16.87
C PRO A 511 -1.79 8.62 -16.80
N ASN A 512 -1.06 8.02 -17.73
CA ASN A 512 0.37 8.22 -17.90
C ASN A 512 0.65 9.64 -18.45
N GLN A 513 0.88 10.60 -17.55
CA GLN A 513 1.03 12.03 -17.85
C GLN A 513 2.17 12.38 -18.82
N HIS A 514 3.13 11.48 -19.05
CA HIS A 514 4.18 11.67 -20.05
C HIS A 514 3.72 11.30 -21.48
N LEU A 515 2.75 10.40 -21.59
CA LEU A 515 2.26 9.86 -22.87
C LEU A 515 0.86 10.36 -23.24
N LEU A 516 0.06 10.82 -22.28
CA LEU A 516 -1.34 11.20 -22.49
C LEU A 516 -1.62 12.67 -22.16
N HIS A 517 -2.46 13.26 -22.99
CA HIS A 517 -3.25 14.45 -22.70
C HIS A 517 -4.73 14.03 -22.52
N SER A 518 -5.45 14.74 -21.67
CA SER A 518 -6.87 14.51 -21.35
C SER A 518 -7.56 15.85 -21.10
N ASP A 519 -8.82 15.98 -21.48
CA ASP A 519 -9.56 17.23 -21.30
C ASP A 519 -10.04 17.38 -19.85
N SER A 520 -9.46 18.34 -19.12
CA SER A 520 -9.86 18.65 -17.75
C SER A 520 -11.20 19.39 -17.64
N SER A 521 -11.79 19.82 -18.76
CA SER A 521 -13.12 20.44 -18.84
C SER A 521 -14.24 19.46 -19.20
N GLN A 522 -13.90 18.20 -19.53
CA GLN A 522 -14.88 17.16 -19.85
C GLN A 522 -15.67 16.73 -18.60
N ASN A 523 -16.94 17.13 -18.54
CA ASN A 523 -17.88 16.82 -17.46
C ASN A 523 -18.76 15.59 -17.72
N ASP A 524 -18.47 14.80 -18.76
CA ASP A 524 -19.10 13.49 -18.94
C ASP A 524 -18.62 12.53 -17.85
N THR A 525 -19.57 11.83 -17.23
CA THR A 525 -19.30 10.83 -16.20
C THR A 525 -19.06 9.44 -16.80
N ASN A 526 -19.60 9.14 -17.98
CA ASN A 526 -19.57 7.82 -18.59
C ASN A 526 -18.60 7.67 -19.76
N THR A 527 -18.09 8.77 -20.33
CA THR A 527 -16.97 8.74 -21.28
C THR A 527 -15.86 9.71 -20.92
N LYS A 528 -14.62 9.40 -21.32
CA LYS A 528 -13.46 10.30 -21.24
C LYS A 528 -12.56 10.18 -22.47
N ASP A 529 -12.16 11.31 -23.01
CA ASP A 529 -11.31 11.41 -24.21
C ASP A 529 -9.83 11.66 -23.85
N PHE A 530 -8.96 10.99 -24.60
CA PHE A 530 -7.51 11.04 -24.43
C PHE A 530 -6.82 11.17 -25.78
N TRP A 531 -5.72 11.93 -25.81
CA TRP A 531 -4.87 12.15 -26.98
C TRP A 531 -3.43 11.80 -26.63
N MET A 532 -2.77 11.05 -27.51
CA MET A 532 -1.40 10.60 -27.31
C MET A 532 -0.38 11.69 -27.62
N ASN A 533 0.57 11.91 -26.73
CA ASN A 533 1.79 12.68 -26.97
C ASN A 533 2.67 11.90 -27.95
N MET A 534 2.42 12.07 -29.25
CA MET A 534 3.10 11.32 -30.31
C MET A 534 4.63 11.40 -30.23
N PRO A 535 5.28 12.57 -30.02
CA PRO A 535 6.73 12.64 -29.78
C PRO A 535 7.22 11.74 -28.63
N ALA A 536 6.54 11.74 -27.48
CA ALA A 536 6.92 10.92 -26.33
C ALA A 536 6.69 9.42 -26.58
N LEU A 537 5.58 9.04 -27.21
CA LEU A 537 5.32 7.65 -27.61
C LEU A 537 6.39 7.14 -28.60
N ILE A 538 6.76 7.94 -29.60
CA ILE A 538 7.77 7.55 -30.60
C ILE A 538 9.14 7.37 -29.95
N ALA A 539 9.53 8.24 -29.01
CA ALA A 539 10.75 8.08 -28.23
C ALA A 539 10.73 6.82 -27.35
N TYR A 540 9.61 6.54 -26.68
CA TYR A 540 9.42 5.34 -25.87
C TYR A 540 9.50 4.05 -26.70
N LEU A 541 8.77 3.98 -27.82
CA LEU A 541 8.77 2.81 -28.70
C LEU A 541 10.15 2.56 -29.31
N ARG A 542 10.85 3.62 -29.75
CA ARG A 542 12.22 3.51 -30.25
C ARG A 542 13.16 2.90 -29.22
N LYS A 543 13.22 3.48 -28.01
CA LYS A 543 14.03 2.96 -26.89
C LYS A 543 13.70 1.50 -26.54
N THR A 544 12.41 1.15 -26.55
CA THR A 544 11.96 -0.23 -26.27
C THR A 544 12.40 -1.21 -27.36
N SER A 545 12.42 -0.76 -28.62
CA SER A 545 12.89 -1.56 -29.78
C SER A 545 14.41 -1.71 -29.84
N GLU A 546 15.17 -0.71 -29.38
CA GLU A 546 16.62 -0.79 -29.22
C GLU A 546 17.00 -1.81 -28.12
N GLN A 547 16.18 -1.90 -27.06
CA GLN A 547 16.37 -2.88 -25.98
C GLN A 547 15.93 -4.30 -26.34
N ASN A 548 14.86 -4.46 -27.13
CA ASN A 548 14.29 -5.77 -27.50
C ASN A 548 13.96 -5.88 -29.00
N PRO A 549 14.95 -5.87 -29.92
CA PRO A 549 14.71 -5.78 -31.37
C PRO A 549 13.94 -6.96 -31.98
N THR A 550 13.93 -8.11 -31.30
CA THR A 550 13.27 -9.34 -31.75
C THR A 550 11.77 -9.40 -31.40
N SER A 551 11.24 -8.42 -30.66
CA SER A 551 9.82 -8.45 -30.29
C SER A 551 8.90 -8.16 -31.47
N SER A 552 7.80 -8.91 -31.60
CA SER A 552 6.75 -8.65 -32.58
C SER A 552 5.85 -7.47 -32.20
N TYR A 553 5.75 -7.19 -30.89
CA TYR A 553 4.91 -6.12 -30.33
C TYR A 553 5.63 -5.39 -29.18
N TYR A 554 5.30 -4.11 -29.01
CA TYR A 554 5.75 -3.30 -27.88
C TYR A 554 4.53 -2.86 -27.07
N ASN A 555 4.53 -3.23 -25.79
CA ASN A 555 3.46 -2.91 -24.85
C ASN A 555 3.77 -1.59 -24.13
N VAL A 556 2.74 -0.77 -23.96
CA VAL A 556 2.83 0.56 -23.37
C VAL A 556 1.72 0.72 -22.33
N ASP A 557 2.08 0.97 -21.08
CA ASP A 557 1.12 1.21 -20.00
C ASP A 557 0.52 2.61 -20.12
N ILE A 558 -0.78 2.66 -20.37
CA ILE A 558 -1.52 3.88 -20.75
C ILE A 558 -2.13 4.54 -19.53
N LEU A 559 -2.85 3.76 -18.71
CA LEU A 559 -3.50 4.25 -17.50
C LEU A 559 -3.74 3.12 -16.50
N LYS A 560 -3.93 3.49 -15.24
CA LYS A 560 -4.39 2.61 -14.16
C LYS A 560 -5.67 3.18 -13.56
N TYR A 561 -6.56 2.34 -13.06
CA TYR A 561 -7.86 2.77 -12.54
C TYR A 561 -8.31 1.96 -11.33
N GLN A 562 -9.15 2.57 -10.50
CA GLN A 562 -9.87 1.91 -9.41
C GLN A 562 -11.36 1.90 -9.73
N VAL A 563 -12.00 0.73 -9.62
CA VAL A 563 -13.43 0.55 -9.89
C VAL A 563 -14.18 0.66 -8.56
N CYS A 564 -15.24 1.45 -8.54
CA CYS A 564 -16.15 1.57 -7.40
C CYS A 564 -16.75 0.19 -7.08
N SER A 565 -16.86 -0.14 -5.79
CA SER A 565 -17.32 -1.47 -5.36
C SER A 565 -18.31 -1.40 -4.19
N ASN A 566 -19.41 -2.15 -4.32
CA ASN A 566 -20.55 -2.16 -3.41
C ASN A 566 -20.53 -3.42 -2.51
N GLY A 567 -19.37 -3.71 -1.91
CA GLY A 567 -19.15 -4.93 -1.14
C GLY A 567 -19.40 -6.18 -1.98
N VAL A 568 -20.12 -7.16 -1.41
CA VAL A 568 -20.39 -8.47 -2.02
C VAL A 568 -21.02 -8.43 -3.42
N GLN A 569 -21.74 -7.37 -3.78
CA GLN A 569 -22.34 -7.28 -5.13
C GLN A 569 -21.31 -6.98 -6.22
N SER A 570 -20.08 -6.62 -5.85
CA SER A 570 -18.96 -6.40 -6.76
C SER A 570 -17.93 -7.53 -6.75
N THR A 571 -18.19 -8.64 -6.04
CA THR A 571 -17.37 -9.85 -6.14
C THR A 571 -17.96 -10.84 -7.15
N PRO A 572 -17.17 -11.39 -8.08
CA PRO A 572 -17.63 -12.38 -9.06
C PRO A 572 -17.81 -13.79 -8.46
N LEU A 573 -17.32 -14.01 -7.24
CA LEU A 573 -17.45 -15.25 -6.49
C LEU A 573 -17.73 -14.90 -5.02
N ASN A 574 -18.96 -15.10 -4.58
CA ASN A 574 -19.38 -14.82 -3.22
C ASN A 574 -19.03 -16.01 -2.31
N LEU A 575 -18.49 -15.74 -1.12
CA LEU A 575 -17.99 -16.76 -0.20
C LEU A 575 -18.63 -16.64 1.19
N ALA A 576 -18.95 -17.77 1.81
CA ALA A 576 -19.29 -17.88 3.22
C ALA A 576 -18.46 -18.99 3.89
N VAL A 577 -17.71 -18.65 4.93
CA VAL A 577 -16.76 -19.57 5.61
C VAL A 577 -17.27 -19.90 7.01
N TYR A 578 -17.21 -21.18 7.37
CA TYR A 578 -17.61 -21.69 8.68
C TYR A 578 -16.55 -22.65 9.21
N TRP A 579 -16.11 -22.40 10.45
CA TRP A 579 -15.18 -23.25 11.19
C TRP A 579 -15.85 -23.77 12.47
N LYS A 580 -15.67 -25.06 12.77
CA LYS A 580 -16.03 -25.69 14.04
C LYS A 580 -14.82 -26.49 14.53
N CYS A 581 -14.07 -25.89 15.44
CA CYS A 581 -12.85 -26.47 16.00
C CYS A 581 -13.16 -27.12 17.35
N ALA A 582 -12.81 -28.40 17.50
CA ALA A 582 -12.78 -29.13 18.75
C ALA A 582 -11.34 -29.63 19.02
N GLU A 583 -11.10 -30.18 20.20
CA GLU A 583 -9.77 -30.60 20.66
C GLU A 583 -9.14 -31.68 19.75
N SER A 584 -9.92 -32.68 19.31
CA SER A 584 -9.44 -33.78 18.47
C SER A 584 -9.78 -33.65 16.99
N THR A 585 -10.68 -32.73 16.60
CA THR A 585 -11.19 -32.63 15.22
C THR A 585 -11.62 -31.21 14.86
N THR A 586 -11.40 -30.80 13.62
CA THR A 586 -11.94 -29.56 13.06
C THR A 586 -12.80 -29.84 11.83
N ASP A 587 -14.04 -29.36 11.87
CA ASP A 587 -14.93 -29.30 10.70
C ASP A 587 -14.82 -27.92 10.04
N LEU A 588 -14.66 -27.92 8.72
CA LEU A 588 -14.62 -26.76 7.84
C LEU A 588 -15.76 -26.87 6.82
N ARG A 589 -16.46 -25.76 6.58
CA ARG A 589 -17.39 -25.59 5.45
C ARG A 589 -17.13 -24.26 4.75
N VAL A 590 -17.02 -24.30 3.42
CA VAL A 590 -16.87 -23.14 2.56
C VAL A 590 -17.97 -23.21 1.51
N ASP A 591 -18.99 -22.36 1.65
CA ASP A 591 -20.01 -22.21 0.62
C ASP A 591 -19.57 -21.12 -0.36
N TYR A 592 -19.79 -21.36 -1.65
CA TYR A 592 -19.44 -20.43 -2.73
C TYR A 592 -20.58 -20.29 -3.73
N HIS A 593 -20.68 -19.13 -4.37
CA HIS A 593 -21.70 -18.81 -5.37
C HIS A 593 -21.12 -17.87 -6.42
N TYR A 594 -21.12 -18.29 -7.69
CA TYR A 594 -20.74 -17.46 -8.83
C TYR A 594 -21.73 -16.30 -9.01
N ASN A 595 -21.21 -15.09 -9.26
CA ASN A 595 -22.00 -13.87 -9.40
C ASN A 595 -21.80 -13.25 -10.79
N PRO A 596 -22.72 -13.46 -11.74
CA PRO A 596 -22.63 -12.88 -13.08
C PRO A 596 -22.84 -11.36 -13.10
N GLU A 597 -23.62 -10.79 -12.17
CA GLU A 597 -23.95 -9.35 -12.18
C GLU A 597 -22.73 -8.45 -11.94
N ALA A 598 -21.73 -8.96 -11.22
CA ALA A 598 -20.46 -8.28 -11.01
C ALA A 598 -19.62 -8.14 -12.30
N MET A 599 -19.87 -8.96 -13.33
CA MET A 599 -19.02 -9.12 -14.52
C MET A 599 -19.69 -8.57 -15.79
N GLN A 600 -18.90 -7.95 -16.68
CA GLN A 600 -19.39 -7.28 -17.89
C GLN A 600 -18.45 -7.52 -19.11
N PRO A 601 -18.85 -8.36 -20.08
CA PRO A 601 -19.98 -9.29 -20.03
C PRO A 601 -19.78 -10.38 -18.96
N PRO A 602 -20.84 -11.05 -18.49
CA PRO A 602 -20.71 -12.26 -17.68
C PRO A 602 -19.85 -13.31 -18.39
N GLY A 603 -18.99 -14.01 -17.64
CA GLY A 603 -18.01 -14.95 -18.21
C GLY A 603 -17.52 -15.96 -17.16
N PRO A 604 -17.01 -17.13 -17.58
CA PRO A 604 -16.62 -18.18 -16.67
C PRO A 604 -15.40 -17.80 -15.82
N LEU A 605 -15.42 -18.19 -14.55
CA LEU A 605 -14.23 -18.18 -13.70
C LEU A 605 -13.46 -19.48 -13.91
N CYS A 606 -12.32 -19.39 -14.58
CA CYS A 606 -11.47 -20.50 -14.94
C CYS A 606 -10.43 -20.81 -13.86
N SER A 607 -10.07 -22.10 -13.76
CA SER A 607 -9.01 -22.61 -12.87
C SER A 607 -9.22 -22.22 -11.39
N VAL A 608 -10.44 -22.38 -10.88
CA VAL A 608 -10.81 -21.99 -9.51
C VAL A 608 -10.16 -22.92 -8.48
N GLN A 609 -9.37 -22.36 -7.57
CA GLN A 609 -8.63 -23.10 -6.55
C GLN A 609 -8.85 -22.50 -5.16
N PHE A 610 -9.12 -23.34 -4.16
CA PHE A 610 -9.28 -22.95 -2.76
C PHE A 610 -8.13 -23.52 -1.94
N LEU A 611 -7.36 -22.65 -1.28
CA LEU A 611 -6.22 -23.02 -0.44
C LEU A 611 -6.50 -22.63 1.01
N VAL A 612 -6.60 -23.62 1.90
CA VAL A 612 -6.91 -23.42 3.31
C VAL A 612 -5.76 -23.97 4.17
N PRO A 613 -5.06 -23.12 4.95
CA PRO A 613 -4.13 -23.59 5.97
C PRO A 613 -4.87 -24.09 7.21
N VAL A 614 -4.41 -25.19 7.81
CA VAL A 614 -5.04 -25.81 9.00
C VAL A 614 -3.95 -26.13 10.02
N SER A 615 -4.18 -25.73 11.27
CA SER A 615 -3.25 -25.91 12.39
C SER A 615 -3.66 -27.08 13.30
N GLY A 616 -2.78 -27.49 14.22
CA GLY A 616 -3.05 -28.51 15.23
C GLY A 616 -2.63 -29.95 14.89
N GLY A 617 -1.59 -30.10 14.07
CA GLY A 617 -0.99 -31.40 13.76
C GLY A 617 -1.98 -32.35 13.08
N VAL A 618 -2.53 -31.96 11.91
CA VAL A 618 -3.49 -32.75 11.15
C VAL A 618 -2.90 -34.12 10.80
N THR A 619 -3.52 -35.20 11.31
CA THR A 619 -3.11 -36.59 11.02
C THR A 619 -3.86 -37.18 9.83
N ASN A 620 -5.09 -36.70 9.57
CA ASN A 620 -5.99 -37.24 8.56
C ASN A 620 -6.96 -36.15 8.06
N MET A 621 -7.41 -36.27 6.80
CA MET A 621 -8.36 -35.34 6.17
C MET A 621 -9.42 -36.11 5.39
N HIS A 622 -10.69 -35.86 5.71
CA HIS A 622 -11.85 -36.33 4.95
C HIS A 622 -12.57 -35.13 4.32
N SER A 623 -12.64 -35.09 2.99
CA SER A 623 -13.14 -33.92 2.26
C SER A 623 -14.13 -34.27 1.14
N LEU A 624 -15.18 -33.46 1.00
CA LEU A 624 -16.18 -33.53 -0.07
C LEU A 624 -16.37 -32.10 -0.66
N PRO A 625 -16.05 -31.87 -1.95
CA PRO A 625 -15.36 -32.76 -2.89
C PRO A 625 -13.92 -33.08 -2.42
N SER A 626 -13.28 -34.04 -3.09
CA SER A 626 -11.92 -34.46 -2.73
C SER A 626 -10.92 -33.31 -2.86
N GLY A 627 -10.25 -32.98 -1.76
CA GLY A 627 -9.12 -32.05 -1.71
C GLY A 627 -7.78 -32.79 -1.64
N ILE A 628 -6.70 -32.06 -1.84
CA ILE A 628 -5.32 -32.52 -1.70
C ILE A 628 -4.77 -31.95 -0.39
N TRP A 629 -4.38 -32.80 0.55
CA TRP A 629 -3.64 -32.38 1.75
C TRP A 629 -2.14 -32.31 1.44
N ASN A 630 -1.49 -31.22 1.85
CA ASN A 630 -0.05 -31.07 1.86
C ASN A 630 0.41 -30.90 3.32
N ALA A 631 1.13 -31.91 3.84
CA ALA A 631 1.61 -31.93 5.21
C ALA A 631 2.71 -30.89 5.46
N ASP A 632 3.70 -30.82 4.56
CA ASP A 632 4.88 -29.93 4.67
C ASP A 632 4.51 -28.44 4.88
N GLN A 633 3.42 -28.00 4.28
CA GLN A 633 2.89 -26.63 4.42
C GLN A 633 1.66 -26.54 5.33
N SER A 634 1.14 -27.67 5.84
CA SER A 634 -0.11 -27.79 6.60
C SER A 634 -1.30 -27.10 5.93
N LYS A 635 -1.55 -27.45 4.65
CA LYS A 635 -2.60 -26.85 3.81
C LYS A 635 -3.40 -27.90 3.05
N SER A 636 -4.70 -27.70 2.98
CA SER A 636 -5.61 -28.38 2.05
C SER A 636 -5.89 -27.51 0.81
N LEU A 637 -5.82 -28.13 -0.37
CA LEU A 637 -6.07 -27.51 -1.67
C LEU A 637 -7.24 -28.22 -2.39
N TRP A 638 -8.27 -27.46 -2.78
CA TRP A 638 -9.27 -27.90 -3.75
C TRP A 638 -9.05 -27.22 -5.09
N LYS A 639 -9.31 -27.95 -6.16
CA LYS A 639 -9.41 -27.42 -7.53
C LYS A 639 -10.81 -27.75 -8.04
N LEU A 640 -11.52 -26.74 -8.53
CA LEU A 640 -12.85 -26.91 -9.10
C LEU A 640 -12.79 -26.76 -10.62
N ASN A 641 -13.82 -27.27 -11.28
CA ASN A 641 -14.09 -26.97 -12.68
C ASN A 641 -14.47 -25.49 -12.83
N ASP A 642 -14.39 -24.98 -14.06
CA ASP A 642 -14.68 -23.58 -14.37
C ASP A 642 -16.13 -23.21 -14.01
N LEU A 643 -16.30 -22.20 -13.15
CA LEU A 643 -17.61 -21.79 -12.62
C LEU A 643 -18.30 -20.80 -13.55
N SER A 644 -19.59 -21.01 -13.82
CA SER A 644 -20.42 -20.08 -14.58
C SER A 644 -21.91 -20.32 -14.33
N GLU A 645 -22.75 -19.41 -14.82
CA GLU A 645 -24.22 -19.54 -14.88
C GLU A 645 -24.69 -20.87 -15.51
N LYS A 646 -23.89 -21.46 -16.41
CA LYS A 646 -24.17 -22.75 -17.09
C LYS A 646 -23.62 -23.98 -16.37
N SER A 647 -22.94 -23.81 -15.24
CA SER A 647 -22.44 -24.92 -14.43
C SER A 647 -23.51 -25.41 -13.43
N GLU A 648 -23.30 -26.60 -12.84
CA GLU A 648 -24.25 -27.20 -11.91
C GLU A 648 -24.59 -26.24 -10.75
N ASN A 649 -25.87 -26.17 -10.39
CA ASN A 649 -26.42 -25.23 -9.41
C ASN A 649 -26.05 -23.75 -9.67
N GLU A 650 -25.97 -23.35 -10.95
CA GLU A 650 -25.67 -21.96 -11.38
C GLU A 650 -24.27 -21.48 -10.93
N GLY A 651 -23.35 -22.42 -10.68
CA GLY A 651 -22.01 -22.13 -10.12
C GLY A 651 -22.00 -21.98 -8.60
N SER A 652 -23.03 -22.50 -7.91
CA SER A 652 -23.13 -22.56 -6.45
C SER A 652 -22.66 -23.91 -5.90
N GLY A 653 -21.98 -23.91 -4.75
CA GLY A 653 -21.56 -25.15 -4.12
C GLY A 653 -21.06 -25.01 -2.69
N SER A 654 -20.62 -26.13 -2.12
CA SER A 654 -20.21 -26.26 -0.71
C SER A 654 -19.03 -27.22 -0.62
N LEU A 655 -17.86 -26.70 -0.24
CA LEU A 655 -16.70 -27.52 0.14
C LEU A 655 -16.83 -27.86 1.62
N ARG A 656 -16.63 -29.13 1.98
CA ARG A 656 -16.69 -29.61 3.36
C ARG A 656 -15.47 -30.47 3.65
N ALA A 657 -14.84 -30.23 4.79
CA ALA A 657 -13.69 -31.01 5.23
C ALA A 657 -13.75 -31.26 6.73
N LYS A 658 -13.36 -32.46 7.15
CA LYS A 658 -13.07 -32.80 8.54
C LYS A 658 -11.60 -33.18 8.63
N PHE A 659 -10.90 -32.54 9.56
CA PHE A 659 -9.51 -32.79 9.88
C PHE A 659 -9.45 -33.45 11.26
N ASP A 660 -8.74 -34.57 11.38
CA ASP A 660 -8.44 -35.17 12.67
C ASP A 660 -7.08 -34.64 13.14
N LEU A 661 -6.99 -34.25 14.42
CA LEU A 661 -5.88 -33.48 15.00
C LEU A 661 -5.09 -34.30 16.01
N SER A 662 -3.79 -34.05 16.11
CA SER A 662 -2.92 -34.58 17.18
C SER A 662 -2.59 -33.56 18.28
N ASP A 663 -2.72 -32.26 17.99
CA ASP A 663 -2.40 -31.16 18.91
C ASP A 663 -3.42 -30.01 18.72
N GLY A 664 -4.70 -30.29 18.99
CA GLY A 664 -5.78 -29.32 18.82
C GLY A 664 -6.15 -28.56 20.11
N PRO A 665 -7.08 -27.58 20.02
CA PRO A 665 -7.90 -27.25 18.86
C PRO A 665 -7.17 -26.37 17.83
N SER A 666 -7.47 -26.57 16.54
CA SER A 666 -6.94 -25.72 15.46
C SER A 666 -7.42 -24.27 15.57
N ILE A 667 -6.59 -23.30 15.19
CA ILE A 667 -6.96 -21.89 15.10
C ILE A 667 -7.58 -21.59 13.72
N PRO A 668 -8.81 -21.02 13.63
CA PRO A 668 -9.44 -20.60 12.37
C PRO A 668 -8.61 -19.58 11.57
N ALA A 669 -8.10 -20.05 10.43
CA ALA A 669 -7.22 -19.31 9.54
C ALA A 669 -7.97 -18.76 8.32
N THR A 670 -7.37 -17.76 7.67
CA THR A 670 -7.91 -17.17 6.44
C THR A 670 -7.61 -18.09 5.26
N LEU A 671 -8.64 -18.55 4.54
CA LEU A 671 -8.46 -19.21 3.25
C LEU A 671 -8.14 -18.21 2.13
N ALA A 672 -7.46 -18.67 1.09
CA ALA A 672 -7.26 -17.95 -0.15
C ALA A 672 -7.98 -18.65 -1.30
N VAL A 673 -8.49 -17.88 -2.27
CA VAL A 673 -9.05 -18.39 -3.53
C VAL A 673 -8.27 -17.80 -4.70
N GLN A 674 -8.03 -18.61 -5.72
CA GLN A 674 -7.42 -18.19 -6.98
C GLN A 674 -8.32 -18.56 -8.17
N PHE A 675 -8.52 -17.64 -9.10
CA PHE A 675 -9.24 -17.81 -10.36
C PHE A 675 -8.83 -16.72 -11.37
N PHE A 676 -9.20 -16.90 -12.64
CA PHE A 676 -9.17 -15.83 -13.64
C PHE A 676 -10.37 -15.95 -14.59
N SER A 677 -10.70 -14.89 -15.32
CA SER A 677 -11.63 -14.93 -16.46
C SER A 677 -10.96 -14.24 -17.64
N GLU A 678 -11.18 -14.76 -18.85
CA GLU A 678 -10.85 -14.05 -20.09
C GLU A 678 -12.11 -13.45 -20.72
N SER A 679 -11.94 -12.43 -21.56
CA SER A 679 -13.01 -11.70 -22.26
C SER A 679 -14.01 -10.92 -21.39
N SER A 680 -13.76 -10.80 -20.08
CA SER A 680 -14.62 -10.08 -19.12
C SER A 680 -13.82 -9.10 -18.23
N THR A 681 -14.48 -8.04 -17.77
CA THR A 681 -14.03 -7.12 -16.71
C THR A 681 -15.17 -6.86 -15.72
N LEU A 682 -14.87 -6.37 -14.52
CA LEU A 682 -15.86 -5.93 -13.52
C LEU A 682 -16.34 -4.49 -13.79
N SER A 683 -15.44 -3.64 -14.32
CA SER A 683 -15.79 -2.28 -14.74
C SER A 683 -16.72 -2.22 -15.96
N GLY A 684 -16.59 -3.17 -16.89
CA GLY A 684 -17.22 -3.07 -18.21
C GLY A 684 -16.64 -1.96 -19.11
N VAL A 685 -15.49 -1.38 -18.76
CA VAL A 685 -14.82 -0.32 -19.53
C VAL A 685 -14.38 -0.83 -20.90
N GLU A 686 -14.50 0.04 -21.90
CA GLU A 686 -14.10 -0.20 -23.28
C GLU A 686 -13.35 1.00 -23.87
N MET A 687 -12.55 0.76 -24.91
CA MET A 687 -11.89 1.82 -25.69
C MET A 687 -12.46 1.88 -27.11
N GLU A 688 -12.88 3.07 -27.52
CA GLU A 688 -13.19 3.43 -28.90
C GLU A 688 -12.08 4.34 -29.46
N LEU A 689 -11.71 4.18 -30.74
CA LEU A 689 -10.72 5.04 -31.40
C LEU A 689 -11.39 6.25 -32.04
N VAL A 690 -10.75 7.42 -31.92
CA VAL A 690 -11.25 8.69 -32.46
C VAL A 690 -10.37 9.11 -33.64
N GLY A 691 -10.96 9.20 -34.81
CA GLY A 691 -10.27 9.47 -36.08
C GLY A 691 -9.89 8.20 -36.86
N SER A 692 -9.40 8.37 -38.10
CA SER A 692 -9.22 7.28 -39.07
C SER A 692 -7.81 6.68 -39.14
N GLY A 693 -6.78 7.34 -38.58
CA GLY A 693 -5.39 6.93 -38.73
C GLY A 693 -4.99 5.62 -38.02
N TYR A 694 -5.86 5.10 -37.15
CA TYR A 694 -5.62 3.88 -36.37
C TYR A 694 -6.86 2.99 -36.38
N ARG A 695 -6.65 1.67 -36.26
CA ARG A 695 -7.72 0.70 -36.08
C ARG A 695 -7.36 -0.32 -35.01
N LEU A 696 -8.37 -0.78 -34.28
CA LEU A 696 -8.20 -1.79 -33.25
C LEU A 696 -8.10 -3.18 -33.90
N SER A 697 -6.99 -3.88 -33.71
CA SER A 697 -6.78 -5.25 -34.20
C SER A 697 -7.24 -6.32 -33.20
N LEU A 698 -7.23 -6.00 -31.91
CA LEU A 698 -7.70 -6.84 -30.82
C LEU A 698 -8.08 -5.95 -29.62
N SER A 699 -9.17 -6.31 -28.94
CA SER A 699 -9.50 -5.85 -27.59
C SER A 699 -9.50 -7.06 -26.66
N LYS A 700 -8.48 -7.19 -25.81
CA LYS A 700 -8.42 -8.24 -24.79
C LYS A 700 -8.92 -7.70 -23.46
N LYS A 701 -9.87 -8.40 -22.85
CA LYS A 701 -10.30 -8.20 -21.46
C LYS A 701 -9.86 -9.40 -20.62
N ARG A 702 -9.43 -9.16 -19.39
CA ARG A 702 -9.06 -10.22 -18.43
C ARG A 702 -9.33 -9.78 -17.00
N LEU A 703 -9.86 -10.68 -16.19
CA LEU A 703 -10.01 -10.55 -14.75
C LEU A 703 -9.13 -11.59 -14.03
N VAL A 704 -8.49 -11.21 -12.93
CA VAL A 704 -7.64 -12.09 -12.11
C VAL A 704 -7.92 -11.84 -10.62
N SER A 705 -8.03 -12.89 -9.82
CA SER A 705 -8.03 -12.76 -8.36
C SER A 705 -6.61 -12.54 -7.83
N VAL A 706 -6.38 -11.56 -6.96
CA VAL A 706 -5.07 -11.35 -6.31
C VAL A 706 -5.17 -11.69 -4.82
N GLU A 707 -5.71 -10.79 -4.00
CA GLU A 707 -6.01 -11.07 -2.59
C GLU A 707 -7.49 -11.44 -2.39
N PHE A 708 -7.89 -12.64 -2.81
CA PHE A 708 -9.25 -13.16 -2.59
C PHE A 708 -9.25 -14.09 -1.38
N LYS A 709 -9.90 -13.68 -0.29
CA LYS A 709 -9.70 -14.22 1.06
C LYS A 709 -11.03 -14.39 1.82
N GLY A 710 -11.16 -15.47 2.59
CA GLY A 710 -12.30 -15.71 3.48
C GLY A 710 -11.87 -16.19 4.86
N ARG A 711 -12.58 -15.77 5.92
CA ARG A 711 -12.27 -16.18 7.31
C ARG A 711 -13.51 -16.37 8.17
#